data_AF-A0A947GPR9-F1
#
_entry.id   AF-A0A947GPR9-F1
#
_cell.length_a   1.000
_cell.length_b   1.000
_cell.length_c   1.000
_cell.angle_alpha   90.00
_cell.angle_beta   90.00
_cell.angle_gamma   90.00
#
_symmetry.space_group_name_H-M   'P 1'
#
loop_
_entity.id
_entity.type
_entity.pdbx_description
1 polymer ?
#
loop_
_entity_poly.entity_id
_entity_poly.type
_entity_poly.pdbx_seq_one_letter_code
_entity_poly.pdbx_strand_id
1 'polypeptide(L)'
;IACRVAATARRMAIKTVAVYSDADAEAKHVGFCDESVHIGGSAPKESYLRWEKILDAAKATGAEAIHPGYGFLSENEEFAQACANAGLVFIGPPASAIKAMGLKSESKQLMEKAGVPLVPGYHGSDQDPAMLKHEADRIGYPVLIKASAGGGGKGMRAVEKAEDFAAALASCKREAINSFGDDAVLVEKYVQRPRHIEIQVFGDMHGNYVYLFERDCSVQRRHQKVLEEAPAPGMTPEMRAQMGLAAVAAARAVNYVGAGTVEFIVEQRADGSMNFFFMEMNTRLQVEHPVTEAITGLDLVEWQLRVASGEPLPLAQDQLKINGHAIEARICAENPDNNFLPTTGTLHVYGKPVCTAFERGTVRIDDGVRQGDTISPFYDSMVAKLIVHGQTREEALARMDEALAQTRIVGLSTNVQFLRYVVRSPSFAQANLDTALIPREEAVLFKQEPVGLPMAAASAVAQTLLGEQASEGRDPFSRRDGWQTHGVTQRPFEFEFKGEPAKAVLTYGHDGALQLAVGDVSGPLVFANGAQGVDIQFAGQRLTAAVYTQGEVDHVFTARGATQITAIDLLAHAGESHAEGGRLTAPMPGKILSFLVKAGDQVSKGQPLAVMEAMKMEHTIAAPADGVVEELMYAPGDQVTEGSELLKIAV
;
A
#
# COMPACT_ATOMS: atom_id res chain seq x y z
N ILE A 1 -8.15 -7.61 6.73
CA ILE A 1 -7.80 -8.77 7.62
C ILE A 1 -9.01 -9.51 8.18
N ALA A 2 -10.06 -8.83 8.66
CA ALA A 2 -11.24 -9.50 9.22
C ALA A 2 -11.84 -10.57 8.30
N CYS A 3 -12.06 -10.26 7.00
CA CYS A 3 -12.52 -11.24 6.01
C CYS A 3 -11.57 -12.44 5.87
N ARG A 4 -10.25 -12.21 5.91
CA ARG A 4 -9.23 -13.27 5.81
C ARG A 4 -9.33 -14.24 6.99
N VAL A 5 -9.51 -13.73 8.20
CA VAL A 5 -9.65 -14.58 9.40
C VAL A 5 -10.98 -15.32 9.38
N ALA A 6 -12.07 -14.60 9.10
CA ALA A 6 -13.41 -15.16 9.02
C ALA A 6 -13.52 -16.26 7.95
N ALA A 7 -12.80 -16.14 6.83
CA ALA A 7 -12.79 -17.17 5.78
C ALA A 7 -12.24 -18.51 6.30
N THR A 8 -11.15 -18.48 7.07
CA THR A 8 -10.60 -19.69 7.70
C THR A 8 -11.51 -20.21 8.79
N ALA A 9 -11.98 -19.35 9.69
CA ALA A 9 -12.89 -19.74 10.76
C ALA A 9 -14.13 -20.45 10.21
N ARG A 10 -14.72 -19.93 9.13
CA ARG A 10 -15.85 -20.54 8.44
C ARG A 10 -15.52 -21.92 7.87
N ARG A 11 -14.35 -22.11 7.23
CA ARG A 11 -13.89 -23.43 6.75
C ARG A 11 -13.73 -24.44 7.88
N MET A 12 -13.37 -23.96 9.07
CA MET A 12 -13.25 -24.76 10.30
C MET A 12 -14.58 -24.92 11.06
N ALA A 13 -15.69 -24.42 10.50
CA ALA A 13 -17.02 -24.39 11.14
C ALA A 13 -17.06 -23.64 12.49
N ILE A 14 -16.21 -22.64 12.65
CA ILE A 14 -16.20 -21.72 13.80
C ILE A 14 -17.08 -20.52 13.46
N LYS A 15 -18.02 -20.19 14.34
CA LYS A 15 -18.89 -19.01 14.20
C LYS A 15 -18.08 -17.72 14.36
N THR A 16 -18.42 -16.71 13.58
CA THR A 16 -17.67 -15.47 13.50
C THR A 16 -18.50 -14.26 13.89
N VAL A 17 -17.89 -13.38 14.71
CA VAL A 17 -18.48 -12.09 15.11
C VAL A 17 -17.58 -10.97 14.60
N ALA A 18 -18.12 -10.07 13.77
CA ALA A 18 -17.46 -8.83 13.38
C ALA A 18 -17.74 -7.72 14.41
N VAL A 19 -16.79 -6.79 14.55
CA VAL A 19 -17.04 -5.48 15.18
C VAL A 19 -16.89 -4.39 14.12
N TYR A 20 -17.65 -3.31 14.24
CA TYR A 20 -17.64 -2.22 13.26
C TYR A 20 -17.89 -0.83 13.87
N SER A 21 -17.33 0.19 13.24
CA SER A 21 -17.55 1.61 13.55
C SER A 21 -18.69 2.20 12.71
N ASP A 22 -19.08 3.44 12.97
CA ASP A 22 -20.03 4.18 12.11
C ASP A 22 -19.62 4.20 10.62
N ALA A 23 -18.33 4.38 10.32
CA ALA A 23 -17.83 4.40 8.94
C ALA A 23 -17.83 3.02 8.26
N ASP A 24 -17.84 1.94 9.04
CA ASP A 24 -17.73 0.57 8.54
C ASP A 24 -19.06 -0.19 8.55
N ALA A 25 -20.19 0.48 8.81
CA ALA A 25 -21.51 -0.17 8.90
C ALA A 25 -21.85 -1.04 7.67
N GLU A 26 -21.40 -0.63 6.47
CA GLU A 26 -21.59 -1.37 5.22
C GLU A 26 -20.32 -2.09 4.72
N ALA A 27 -19.24 -2.08 5.51
CA ALA A 27 -17.97 -2.68 5.12
C ALA A 27 -18.10 -4.18 4.87
N LYS A 28 -17.26 -4.71 3.97
CA LYS A 28 -17.32 -6.10 3.53
C LYS A 28 -17.31 -7.11 4.67
N HIS A 29 -16.52 -6.89 5.73
CA HIS A 29 -16.39 -7.86 6.83
C HIS A 29 -17.66 -7.95 7.69
N VAL A 30 -18.44 -6.88 7.79
CA VAL A 30 -19.70 -6.85 8.55
C VAL A 30 -20.69 -7.85 7.96
N GLY A 31 -20.83 -7.86 6.64
CA GLY A 31 -21.67 -8.83 5.93
C GLY A 31 -21.00 -10.18 5.63
N PHE A 32 -19.74 -10.36 6.03
CA PHE A 32 -18.98 -11.60 5.78
C PHE A 32 -18.95 -12.53 7.00
N CYS A 33 -19.04 -11.96 8.21
CA CYS A 33 -19.18 -12.71 9.46
C CYS A 33 -20.64 -13.11 9.73
N ASP A 34 -20.86 -14.03 10.66
CA ASP A 34 -22.19 -14.56 11.00
C ASP A 34 -23.00 -13.58 11.88
N GLU A 35 -22.34 -12.82 12.74
CA GLU A 35 -22.91 -11.77 13.59
C GLU A 35 -22.04 -10.51 13.53
N SER A 36 -22.61 -9.34 13.88
CA SER A 36 -21.85 -8.09 13.95
C SER A 36 -22.30 -7.19 15.09
N VAL A 37 -21.36 -6.44 15.68
CA VAL A 37 -21.60 -5.53 16.81
C VAL A 37 -21.00 -4.16 16.56
N HIS A 38 -21.80 -3.11 16.74
CA HIS A 38 -21.35 -1.72 16.66
C HIS A 38 -20.48 -1.35 17.88
N ILE A 39 -19.35 -0.69 17.64
CA ILE A 39 -18.39 -0.31 18.67
C ILE A 39 -18.10 1.20 18.72
N GLY A 40 -18.87 2.04 18.02
CA GLY A 40 -18.83 3.51 18.15
C GLY A 40 -18.33 4.27 16.92
N GLY A 41 -17.75 5.44 17.15
CA GLY A 41 -17.44 6.43 16.12
C GLY A 41 -16.43 5.99 15.06
N SER A 42 -16.43 6.68 13.93
CA SER A 42 -15.59 6.38 12.75
C SER A 42 -14.10 6.37 13.07
N ALA A 43 -13.62 7.26 13.96
CA ALA A 43 -12.21 7.32 14.29
C ALA A 43 -11.75 6.08 15.09
N PRO A 44 -10.60 5.46 14.77
CA PRO A 44 -10.07 4.31 15.51
C PRO A 44 -10.02 4.48 17.03
N LYS A 45 -9.70 5.69 17.53
CA LYS A 45 -9.63 6.00 18.96
C LYS A 45 -10.99 5.91 19.68
N GLU A 46 -12.09 6.01 18.93
CA GLU A 46 -13.46 5.98 19.44
C GLU A 46 -14.12 4.60 19.28
N SER A 47 -13.50 3.73 18.47
CA SER A 47 -13.97 2.38 18.10
C SER A 47 -12.88 1.31 18.28
N TYR A 48 -12.14 0.92 17.23
CA TYR A 48 -11.26 -0.27 17.22
C TYR A 48 -10.09 -0.25 18.23
N LEU A 49 -9.71 0.92 18.75
CA LEU A 49 -8.70 1.04 19.82
C LEU A 49 -9.31 1.06 21.23
N ARG A 50 -10.64 1.01 21.36
CA ARG A 50 -11.36 0.91 22.63
C ARG A 50 -11.57 -0.55 22.99
N TRP A 51 -10.51 -1.15 23.53
CA TRP A 51 -10.53 -2.56 23.86
C TRP A 51 -11.63 -2.94 24.86
N GLU A 52 -12.09 -2.00 25.70
CA GLU A 52 -13.21 -2.24 26.61
C GLU A 52 -14.50 -2.55 25.85
N LYS A 53 -14.77 -1.81 24.76
CA LYS A 53 -15.95 -2.06 23.91
C LYS A 53 -15.87 -3.40 23.19
N ILE A 54 -14.65 -3.82 22.82
CA ILE A 54 -14.44 -5.13 22.17
C ILE A 54 -14.72 -6.25 23.17
N LEU A 55 -14.29 -6.11 24.43
CA LEU A 55 -14.61 -7.08 25.48
C LEU A 55 -16.11 -7.13 25.78
N ASP A 56 -16.79 -5.98 25.80
CA ASP A 56 -18.23 -5.92 25.98
C ASP A 56 -18.98 -6.59 24.82
N ALA A 57 -18.53 -6.38 23.58
CA ALA A 57 -19.07 -7.07 22.40
C ALA A 57 -18.85 -8.58 22.49
N ALA A 58 -17.65 -9.05 22.85
CA ALA A 58 -17.35 -10.47 23.01
C ALA A 58 -18.22 -11.13 24.09
N LYS A 59 -18.44 -10.45 25.23
CA LYS A 59 -19.34 -10.93 26.29
C LYS A 59 -20.79 -11.00 25.83
N ALA A 60 -21.27 -9.98 25.10
CA ALA A 60 -22.64 -9.91 24.64
C ALA A 60 -23.00 -11.00 23.63
N THR A 61 -22.05 -11.40 22.78
CA THR A 61 -22.25 -12.45 21.77
C THR A 61 -21.85 -13.85 22.25
N GLY A 62 -21.19 -13.95 23.41
CA GLY A 62 -20.68 -15.22 23.94
C GLY A 62 -19.46 -15.75 23.18
N ALA A 63 -18.67 -14.88 22.55
CA ALA A 63 -17.44 -15.26 21.90
C ALA A 63 -16.45 -15.85 22.94
N GLU A 64 -15.74 -16.92 22.57
CA GLU A 64 -14.77 -17.60 23.45
C GLU A 64 -13.33 -17.13 23.20
N ALA A 65 -13.07 -16.55 22.04
CA ALA A 65 -11.76 -16.10 21.60
C ALA A 65 -11.83 -14.81 20.78
N ILE A 66 -10.77 -14.02 20.81
CA ILE A 66 -10.61 -12.81 20.00
C ILE A 66 -9.37 -12.96 19.14
N HIS A 67 -9.55 -12.83 17.82
CA HIS A 67 -8.45 -12.73 16.87
C HIS A 67 -8.18 -11.26 16.56
N PRO A 68 -7.04 -10.68 16.99
CA PRO A 68 -6.78 -9.25 16.81
C PRO A 68 -6.38 -8.88 15.38
N GLY A 69 -5.98 -9.87 14.56
CA GLY A 69 -5.48 -9.61 13.21
C GLY A 69 -4.08 -8.99 13.27
N TYR A 70 -3.93 -7.83 12.63
CA TYR A 70 -2.72 -7.01 12.67
C TYR A 70 -3.07 -5.53 12.80
N GLY A 71 -2.18 -4.75 13.40
CA GLY A 71 -2.45 -3.37 13.76
C GLY A 71 -3.48 -3.26 14.89
N PHE A 72 -3.94 -2.04 15.16
CA PHE A 72 -4.85 -1.75 16.27
C PHE A 72 -4.36 -2.30 17.62
N LEU A 73 -5.01 -3.34 18.15
CA LEU A 73 -4.76 -3.91 19.46
C LEU A 73 -3.95 -5.22 19.42
N SER A 74 -3.46 -5.64 18.25
CA SER A 74 -2.73 -6.92 18.10
C SER A 74 -1.44 -7.02 18.90
N GLU A 75 -0.84 -5.88 19.24
CA GLU A 75 0.42 -5.79 19.99
C GLU A 75 0.24 -4.97 21.28
N ASN A 76 -0.99 -4.94 21.81
CA ASN A 76 -1.30 -4.21 23.03
C ASN A 76 -1.28 -5.17 24.24
N GLU A 77 -0.29 -5.00 25.13
CA GLU A 77 -0.11 -5.79 26.36
C GLU A 77 -1.36 -5.77 27.25
N GLU A 78 -1.91 -4.59 27.49
CA GLU A 78 -3.06 -4.39 28.38
C GLU A 78 -4.29 -5.13 27.85
N PHE A 79 -4.51 -5.10 26.54
CA PHE A 79 -5.63 -5.80 25.91
C PHE A 79 -5.49 -7.32 25.99
N ALA A 80 -4.31 -7.86 25.68
CA ALA A 80 -4.06 -9.30 25.80
C ALA A 80 -4.27 -9.77 27.25
N GLN A 81 -3.78 -8.99 28.22
CA GLN A 81 -4.00 -9.27 29.65
C GLN A 81 -5.47 -9.15 30.04
N ALA A 82 -6.20 -8.17 29.52
CA ALA A 82 -7.61 -7.98 29.79
C ALA A 82 -8.48 -9.11 29.21
N CYS A 83 -8.14 -9.64 28.04
CA CYS A 83 -8.76 -10.84 27.49
C CYS A 83 -8.60 -12.03 28.45
N ALA A 84 -7.37 -12.27 28.91
CA ALA A 84 -7.09 -13.35 29.87
C ALA A 84 -7.87 -13.18 31.19
N ASN A 85 -7.92 -11.96 31.73
CA ASN A 85 -8.69 -11.65 32.94
C ASN A 85 -10.20 -11.85 32.75
N ALA A 86 -10.71 -11.71 31.53
CA ALA A 86 -12.10 -11.93 31.17
C ALA A 86 -12.42 -13.39 30.81
N GLY A 87 -11.43 -14.29 30.83
CA GLY A 87 -11.59 -15.69 30.41
C GLY A 87 -11.71 -15.88 28.89
N LEU A 88 -11.32 -14.87 28.10
CA LEU A 88 -11.32 -14.92 26.64
C LEU A 88 -9.94 -15.34 26.12
N VAL A 89 -9.91 -16.24 25.15
CA VAL A 89 -8.64 -16.62 24.50
C VAL A 89 -8.21 -15.52 23.54
N PHE A 90 -7.08 -14.88 23.83
CA PHE A 90 -6.41 -13.99 22.89
C PHE A 90 -5.64 -14.85 21.87
N ILE A 91 -6.05 -14.82 20.59
CA ILE A 91 -5.42 -15.62 19.54
C ILE A 91 -4.12 -14.92 19.08
N GLY A 92 -3.06 -15.11 19.85
CA GLY A 92 -1.76 -14.48 19.68
C GLY A 92 -0.82 -14.81 20.84
N PRO A 93 0.33 -14.13 20.92
CA PRO A 93 1.28 -14.35 22.00
C PRO A 93 0.75 -13.85 23.35
N PRO A 94 1.28 -14.36 24.47
CA PRO A 94 0.89 -13.88 25.80
C PRO A 94 1.33 -12.43 26.02
N ALA A 95 0.64 -11.71 26.90
CA ALA A 95 0.93 -10.31 27.24
C ALA A 95 2.40 -10.08 27.64
N SER A 96 3.02 -11.04 28.34
CA SER A 96 4.44 -11.00 28.71
C SER A 96 5.38 -10.99 27.50
N ALA A 97 5.06 -11.74 26.44
CA ALA A 97 5.86 -11.78 25.22
C ALA A 97 5.70 -10.49 24.40
N ILE A 98 4.47 -9.96 24.32
CA ILE A 98 4.18 -8.66 23.69
C ILE A 98 5.00 -7.56 24.37
N LYS A 99 4.97 -7.50 25.71
CA LYS A 99 5.76 -6.55 26.50
C LYS A 99 7.26 -6.67 26.23
N ALA A 100 7.78 -7.89 26.34
CA ALA A 100 9.22 -8.15 26.21
C ALA A 100 9.78 -7.68 24.86
N MET A 101 8.98 -7.73 23.79
CA MET A 101 9.38 -7.31 22.45
C MET A 101 9.03 -5.85 22.12
N GLY A 102 8.21 -5.17 22.93
CA GLY A 102 7.77 -3.80 22.69
C GLY A 102 8.84 -2.73 22.94
N LEU A 103 9.78 -2.96 23.87
CA LEU A 103 10.89 -2.04 24.18
C LEU A 103 12.18 -2.48 23.50
N LYS A 104 12.76 -1.64 22.63
CA LYS A 104 13.94 -1.98 21.82
C LYS A 104 15.17 -2.36 22.63
N SER A 105 15.41 -1.70 23.76
CA SER A 105 16.56 -1.99 24.61
C SER A 105 16.40 -3.35 25.31
N GLU A 106 15.23 -3.63 25.86
CA GLU A 106 14.91 -4.91 26.52
C GLU A 106 14.91 -6.07 25.53
N SER A 107 14.29 -5.87 24.35
CA SER A 107 14.23 -6.89 23.31
C SER A 107 15.61 -7.29 22.83
N LYS A 108 16.51 -6.32 22.62
CA LYS A 108 17.90 -6.59 22.24
C LYS A 108 18.68 -7.33 23.30
N GLN A 109 18.56 -6.96 24.58
CA GLN A 109 19.24 -7.67 25.66
C GLN A 109 18.77 -9.13 25.77
N LEU A 110 17.46 -9.38 25.54
CA LEU A 110 16.91 -10.72 25.48
C LEU A 110 17.46 -11.50 24.28
N MET A 111 17.50 -10.88 23.10
CA MET A 111 18.04 -11.49 21.89
C MET A 111 19.53 -11.81 21.98
N GLU A 112 20.33 -10.93 22.60
CA GLU A 112 21.75 -11.18 22.86
C GLU A 112 21.94 -12.42 23.73
N LYS A 113 21.20 -12.52 24.84
CA LYS A 113 21.22 -13.68 25.74
C LYS A 113 20.73 -14.96 25.05
N ALA A 114 19.83 -14.83 24.08
CA ALA A 114 19.34 -15.94 23.27
C ALA A 114 20.29 -16.36 22.14
N GLY A 115 21.44 -15.70 21.98
CA GLY A 115 22.42 -15.99 20.93
C GLY A 115 21.98 -15.55 19.54
N VAL A 116 21.02 -14.63 19.45
CA VAL A 116 20.54 -14.07 18.18
C VAL A 116 21.51 -12.98 17.73
N PRO A 117 22.04 -13.00 16.49
CA PRO A 117 22.97 -11.98 16.02
C PRO A 117 22.35 -10.57 16.05
N LEU A 118 23.02 -9.63 16.70
CA LEU A 118 22.61 -8.22 16.77
C LEU A 118 23.54 -7.34 15.94
N VAL A 119 23.00 -6.22 15.46
CA VAL A 119 23.83 -5.19 14.82
C VAL A 119 24.85 -4.70 15.85
N PRO A 120 26.15 -4.68 15.52
CA PRO A 120 27.15 -4.14 16.43
C PRO A 120 26.77 -2.72 16.86
N GLY A 121 26.69 -2.48 18.16
CA GLY A 121 26.15 -1.22 18.66
C GLY A 121 26.34 -1.02 20.15
N TYR A 122 25.95 0.15 20.62
CA TYR A 122 25.83 0.53 22.01
C TYR A 122 24.36 0.72 22.39
N HIS A 123 23.93 -0.02 23.41
CA HIS A 123 22.54 -0.05 23.90
C HIS A 123 22.48 0.11 25.42
N GLY A 124 23.55 0.62 26.03
CA GLY A 124 23.63 0.82 27.46
C GLY A 124 22.80 2.00 27.94
N SER A 125 22.63 2.10 29.26
CA SER A 125 21.87 3.16 29.91
C SER A 125 22.64 4.48 30.03
N ASP A 126 23.95 4.51 29.74
CA ASP A 126 24.72 5.75 29.77
C ASP A 126 24.44 6.57 28.51
N GLN A 127 23.85 7.75 28.71
CA GLN A 127 23.39 8.65 27.66
C GLN A 127 24.28 9.90 27.54
N ASP A 128 25.47 9.88 28.16
CA ASP A 128 26.44 10.96 28.03
C ASP A 128 26.92 11.10 26.55
N PRO A 129 26.84 12.30 25.95
CA PRO A 129 27.25 12.51 24.56
C PRO A 129 28.70 12.12 24.25
N ALA A 130 29.64 12.27 25.20
CA ALA A 130 31.03 11.89 24.96
C ALA A 130 31.20 10.37 24.97
N MET A 131 30.50 9.66 25.87
CA MET A 131 30.43 8.20 25.85
C MET A 131 29.81 7.66 24.56
N LEU A 132 28.66 8.22 24.13
CA LEU A 132 28.01 7.83 22.88
C LEU A 132 28.91 8.05 21.66
N LYS A 133 29.68 9.14 21.64
CA LYS A 133 30.66 9.40 20.59
C LYS A 133 31.82 8.40 20.64
N HIS A 134 32.35 8.11 21.81
CA HIS A 134 33.41 7.11 21.98
C HIS A 134 32.96 5.74 21.45
N GLU A 135 31.73 5.34 21.74
CA GLU A 135 31.16 4.09 21.22
C GLU A 135 30.96 4.12 19.70
N ALA A 136 30.52 5.25 19.13
CA ALA A 136 30.45 5.42 17.68
C ALA A 136 31.83 5.28 17.01
N ASP A 137 32.86 5.89 17.61
CA ASP A 137 34.24 5.80 17.13
C ASP A 137 34.77 4.34 17.24
N ARG A 138 34.39 3.60 18.30
CA ARG A 138 34.73 2.18 18.50
C ARG A 138 34.03 1.25 17.50
N ILE A 139 32.75 1.48 17.21
CA ILE A 139 31.96 0.71 16.23
C ILE A 139 32.47 0.96 14.80
N GLY A 140 32.94 2.18 14.55
CA GLY A 140 33.45 2.63 13.26
C GLY A 140 32.34 3.09 12.32
N TYR A 141 32.57 4.21 11.65
CA TYR A 141 31.61 4.83 10.73
C TYR A 141 31.47 4.03 9.40
N PRO A 142 30.32 4.15 8.69
CA PRO A 142 29.12 4.87 9.09
C PRO A 142 28.37 4.19 10.25
N VAL A 143 27.76 5.00 11.11
CA VAL A 143 26.91 4.57 12.23
C VAL A 143 25.50 5.15 12.10
N LEU A 144 24.54 4.57 12.80
CA LEU A 144 23.15 4.98 12.86
C LEU A 144 22.78 5.29 14.30
N ILE A 145 22.38 6.54 14.56
CA ILE A 145 21.79 6.93 15.84
C ILE A 145 20.29 6.68 15.74
N LYS A 146 19.71 5.97 16.72
CA LYS A 146 18.26 5.69 16.78
C LYS A 146 17.70 6.07 18.14
N ALA A 147 16.47 6.61 18.18
CA ALA A 147 15.72 6.71 19.43
C ALA A 147 15.51 5.31 20.05
N SER A 148 15.66 5.23 21.38
CA SER A 148 15.44 4.01 22.16
C SER A 148 13.96 3.64 22.21
N ALA A 149 13.09 4.65 22.35
CA ALA A 149 11.64 4.51 22.27
C ALA A 149 11.13 4.68 20.82
N GLY A 150 10.03 3.99 20.49
CA GLY A 150 9.29 4.15 19.24
C GLY A 150 9.68 3.19 18.09
N GLY A 151 8.86 3.16 17.03
CA GLY A 151 9.01 2.31 15.84
C GLY A 151 8.81 3.07 14.52
N GLY A 152 8.95 2.39 13.37
CA GLY A 152 8.62 2.96 12.06
C GLY A 152 9.60 3.99 11.49
N GLY A 153 10.88 3.93 11.88
CA GLY A 153 11.96 4.73 11.29
C GLY A 153 12.05 6.20 11.69
N LYS A 154 11.15 6.70 12.54
CA LYS A 154 11.24 8.04 13.15
C LYS A 154 12.37 8.09 14.18
N GLY A 155 13.07 9.23 14.25
CA GLY A 155 14.17 9.44 15.19
C GLY A 155 15.42 8.63 14.84
N MET A 156 15.76 8.49 13.55
CA MET A 156 16.99 7.85 13.09
C MET A 156 17.87 8.82 12.31
N ARG A 157 19.19 8.78 12.51
CA ARG A 157 20.18 9.60 11.78
C ARG A 157 21.42 8.78 11.43
N ALA A 158 21.69 8.64 10.13
CA ALA A 158 22.95 8.08 9.67
C ALA A 158 24.06 9.13 9.83
N VAL A 159 25.22 8.70 10.29
CA VAL A 159 26.41 9.52 10.51
C VAL A 159 27.56 8.86 9.77
N GLU A 160 28.11 9.54 8.78
CA GLU A 160 29.19 8.99 7.94
C GLU A 160 30.58 9.24 8.51
N LYS A 161 30.75 10.30 9.31
CA LYS A 161 32.04 10.73 9.85
C LYS A 161 31.92 11.21 11.29
N ALA A 162 33.01 11.08 12.03
CA ALA A 162 33.06 11.44 13.45
C ALA A 162 32.76 12.91 13.75
N GLU A 163 33.08 13.81 12.81
CA GLU A 163 32.83 15.26 12.92
C GLU A 163 31.34 15.62 12.94
N ASP A 164 30.49 14.81 12.30
CA ASP A 164 29.05 15.06 12.18
C ASP A 164 28.24 14.50 13.37
N PHE A 165 28.87 13.66 14.21
CA PHE A 165 28.18 12.90 15.25
C PHE A 165 27.44 13.78 16.26
N ALA A 166 28.08 14.84 16.75
CA ALA A 166 27.48 15.70 17.77
C ALA A 166 26.22 16.41 17.28
N ALA A 167 26.23 16.91 16.04
CA ALA A 167 25.08 17.57 15.42
C ALA A 167 23.94 16.57 15.16
N ALA A 168 24.28 15.37 14.66
CA ALA A 168 23.32 14.31 14.41
C ALA A 168 22.65 13.81 15.70
N LEU A 169 23.44 13.63 16.79
CA LEU A 169 22.93 13.22 18.10
C LEU A 169 21.93 14.24 18.66
N ALA A 170 22.28 15.54 18.65
CA ALA A 170 21.38 16.59 19.12
C ALA A 170 20.08 16.65 18.31
N SER A 171 20.17 16.46 16.99
CA SER A 171 19.01 16.38 16.11
C SER A 171 18.12 15.18 16.44
N CYS A 172 18.72 14.00 16.62
CA CYS A 172 18.02 12.77 16.97
C CYS A 172 17.31 12.87 18.32
N LYS A 173 17.98 13.42 19.36
CA LYS A 173 17.37 13.61 20.69
C LYS A 173 16.16 14.53 20.65
N ARG A 174 16.24 15.66 19.92
CA ARG A 174 15.08 16.56 19.76
C ARG A 174 13.89 15.86 19.11
N GLU A 175 14.13 15.06 18.07
CA GLU A 175 13.07 14.30 17.41
C GLU A 175 12.49 13.22 18.33
N ALA A 176 13.35 12.53 19.10
CA ALA A 176 12.94 11.51 20.06
C ALA A 176 12.06 12.10 21.19
N ILE A 177 12.45 13.24 21.76
CA ILE A 177 11.66 13.97 22.76
C ILE A 177 10.29 14.37 22.17
N ASN A 178 10.29 14.97 20.99
CA ASN A 178 9.05 15.45 20.37
C ASN A 178 8.11 14.30 19.96
N SER A 179 8.66 13.15 19.60
CA SER A 179 7.87 12.01 19.10
C SER A 179 7.45 11.04 20.19
N PHE A 180 8.29 10.86 21.22
CA PHE A 180 8.17 9.76 22.19
C PHE A 180 8.30 10.21 23.65
N GLY A 181 8.67 11.47 23.91
CA GLY A 181 8.88 11.98 25.27
C GLY A 181 10.12 11.42 25.97
N ASP A 182 11.00 10.73 25.25
CA ASP A 182 12.23 10.10 25.74
C ASP A 182 13.42 10.55 24.87
N ASP A 183 14.51 10.99 25.50
CA ASP A 183 15.73 11.45 24.82
C ASP A 183 16.81 10.36 24.71
N ALA A 184 16.54 9.16 25.21
CA ALA A 184 17.46 8.03 25.14
C ALA A 184 17.65 7.56 23.68
N VAL A 185 18.92 7.30 23.33
CA VAL A 185 19.31 6.82 22.00
C VAL A 185 20.17 5.56 22.07
N LEU A 186 20.23 4.88 20.93
CA LEU A 186 21.08 3.74 20.63
C LEU A 186 22.02 4.13 19.49
N VAL A 187 23.26 3.64 19.52
CA VAL A 187 24.23 3.81 18.41
C VAL A 187 24.49 2.45 17.81
N GLU A 188 24.34 2.31 16.50
CA GLU A 188 24.51 1.05 15.78
C GLU A 188 25.40 1.22 14.57
N LYS A 189 26.03 0.13 14.12
CA LYS A 189 26.66 0.09 12.81
C LYS A 189 25.60 0.35 11.73
N TYR A 190 25.89 1.25 10.79
CA TYR A 190 25.02 1.47 9.65
C TYR A 190 25.24 0.34 8.62
N VAL A 191 24.19 -0.43 8.36
CA VAL A 191 24.22 -1.56 7.43
C VAL A 191 24.15 -1.04 5.99
N GLN A 192 25.12 -1.44 5.17
CA GLN A 192 25.18 -1.03 3.77
C GLN A 192 24.39 -1.99 2.86
N ARG A 193 23.72 -1.44 1.84
CA ARG A 193 22.82 -2.16 0.92
C ARG A 193 21.90 -3.17 1.63
N PRO A 194 21.16 -2.70 2.66
CA PRO A 194 20.38 -3.57 3.52
C PRO A 194 19.22 -4.21 2.75
N ARG A 195 19.04 -5.52 2.91
CA ARG A 195 17.79 -6.21 2.61
C ARG A 195 16.98 -6.39 3.89
N HIS A 196 15.69 -6.14 3.81
CA HIS A 196 14.76 -6.43 4.89
C HIS A 196 14.23 -7.86 4.69
N ILE A 197 14.76 -8.81 5.46
CA ILE A 197 14.37 -10.22 5.38
C ILE A 197 13.80 -10.65 6.71
N GLU A 198 12.66 -11.30 6.69
CA GLU A 198 11.94 -11.68 7.90
C GLU A 198 11.61 -13.17 7.91
N ILE A 199 11.57 -13.76 9.09
CA ILE A 199 11.28 -15.18 9.29
C ILE A 199 9.92 -15.32 9.96
N GLN A 200 9.02 -16.09 9.33
CA GLN A 200 7.79 -16.51 9.98
C GLN A 200 8.10 -17.54 11.05
N VAL A 201 7.66 -17.30 12.28
CA VAL A 201 7.74 -18.28 13.36
C VAL A 201 6.36 -18.66 13.86
N PHE A 202 6.28 -19.87 14.43
CA PHE A 202 5.09 -20.37 15.10
C PHE A 202 5.50 -21.06 16.41
N GLY A 203 4.85 -20.69 17.51
CA GLY A 203 5.00 -21.35 18.82
C GLY A 203 3.67 -21.90 19.30
N ASP A 204 3.68 -23.01 20.03
CA ASP A 204 2.51 -23.54 20.73
C ASP A 204 2.62 -23.46 22.26
N MET A 205 1.54 -23.82 22.96
CA MET A 205 1.49 -23.84 24.43
C MET A 205 2.28 -25.01 25.04
N HIS A 206 2.84 -25.90 24.21
CA HIS A 206 3.57 -27.11 24.63
C HIS A 206 5.09 -26.93 24.54
N GLY A 207 5.55 -25.72 24.19
CA GLY A 207 6.98 -25.41 24.06
C GLY A 207 7.59 -25.84 22.73
N ASN A 208 6.77 -26.16 21.72
CA ASN A 208 7.25 -26.42 20.36
C ASN A 208 7.33 -25.12 19.57
N TYR A 209 8.36 -25.02 18.73
CA TYR A 209 8.61 -23.85 17.90
C TYR A 209 9.13 -24.29 16.54
N VAL A 210 8.57 -23.72 15.48
CA VAL A 210 9.03 -23.92 14.09
C VAL A 210 9.15 -22.58 13.36
N TYR A 211 9.97 -22.54 12.32
CA TYR A 211 10.00 -21.44 11.36
C TYR A 211 9.44 -21.90 10.01
N LEU A 212 8.64 -21.03 9.39
CA LEU A 212 7.97 -21.23 8.10
C LEU A 212 8.67 -20.42 7.00
N PHE A 213 10.01 -20.53 6.99
CA PHE A 213 10.93 -19.88 6.06
C PHE A 213 10.87 -18.34 6.10
N GLU A 214 11.61 -17.73 5.17
CA GLU A 214 11.83 -16.30 5.08
C GLU A 214 10.99 -15.62 3.99
N ARG A 215 10.78 -14.32 4.17
CA ARG A 215 10.24 -13.39 3.18
C ARG A 215 11.22 -12.24 2.99
N ASP A 216 11.35 -11.76 1.76
CA ASP A 216 12.03 -10.52 1.45
C ASP A 216 11.01 -9.39 1.28
N CYS A 217 11.13 -8.36 2.10
CA CYS A 217 10.26 -7.18 2.11
C CYS A 217 11.07 -5.90 1.84
N SER A 218 12.21 -6.01 1.15
CA SER A 218 13.13 -4.89 0.90
C SER A 218 12.49 -3.78 0.07
N VAL A 219 11.51 -4.11 -0.79
CA VAL A 219 10.81 -3.10 -1.59
C VAL A 219 9.79 -2.37 -0.72
N GLN A 220 10.24 -1.25 -0.16
CA GLN A 220 9.46 -0.43 0.75
C GLN A 220 9.56 1.07 0.41
N ARG A 221 8.49 1.81 0.67
CA ARG A 221 8.42 3.27 0.52
C ARG A 221 8.29 3.89 1.91
N ARG A 222 9.26 4.70 2.34
CA ARG A 222 9.26 5.37 3.67
C ARG A 222 8.88 4.40 4.81
N HIS A 223 9.48 3.20 4.81
CA HIS A 223 9.24 2.12 5.77
C HIS A 223 7.87 1.40 5.66
N GLN A 224 7.07 1.69 4.64
CA GLN A 224 5.88 0.92 4.30
C GLN A 224 6.23 -0.12 3.24
N LYS A 225 6.04 -1.41 3.55
CA LYS A 225 6.27 -2.52 2.60
C LYS A 225 5.29 -2.42 1.42
N VAL A 226 5.77 -2.67 0.21
CA VAL A 226 5.00 -2.50 -1.04
C VAL A 226 4.91 -3.80 -1.84
N LEU A 227 6.06 -4.48 -2.00
CA LEU A 227 6.15 -5.81 -2.58
C LEU A 227 6.90 -6.73 -1.60
N GLU A 228 6.39 -7.93 -1.45
CA GLU A 228 6.96 -8.98 -0.62
C GLU A 228 7.11 -10.25 -1.43
N GLU A 229 8.18 -11.01 -1.21
CA GLU A 229 8.38 -12.29 -1.90
C GLU A 229 8.91 -13.38 -0.98
N ALA A 230 8.51 -14.63 -1.25
CA ALA A 230 8.95 -15.80 -0.52
C ALA A 230 9.23 -16.96 -1.49
N PRO A 231 10.34 -17.70 -1.34
CA PRO A 231 11.47 -17.42 -0.44
C PRO A 231 12.27 -16.17 -0.85
N ALA A 232 13.20 -15.72 -0.01
CA ALA A 232 14.06 -14.58 -0.34
C ALA A 232 15.06 -14.95 -1.46
N PRO A 233 15.17 -14.16 -2.55
CA PRO A 233 16.11 -14.45 -3.64
C PRO A 233 17.58 -14.50 -3.19
N GLY A 234 18.36 -15.41 -3.75
CA GLY A 234 19.80 -15.54 -3.45
C GLY A 234 20.13 -16.09 -2.05
N MET A 235 19.13 -16.56 -1.29
CA MET A 235 19.33 -17.12 0.05
C MET A 235 19.71 -18.60 -0.02
N THR A 236 20.92 -18.95 0.45
CA THR A 236 21.39 -20.34 0.50
C THR A 236 20.63 -21.18 1.54
N PRO A 237 20.55 -22.51 1.39
CA PRO A 237 19.93 -23.38 2.40
C PRO A 237 20.56 -23.23 3.80
N GLU A 238 21.87 -23.05 3.88
CA GLU A 238 22.61 -22.92 5.14
C GLU A 238 22.26 -21.61 5.85
N MET A 239 22.28 -20.49 5.14
CA MET A 239 21.94 -19.19 5.68
C MET A 239 20.47 -19.15 6.12
N ARG A 240 19.57 -19.72 5.31
CA ARG A 240 18.14 -19.89 5.65
C ARG A 240 17.97 -20.67 6.96
N ALA A 241 18.67 -21.79 7.11
CA ALA A 241 18.62 -22.58 8.33
C ALA A 241 19.17 -21.81 9.54
N GLN A 242 20.27 -21.07 9.37
CA GLN A 242 20.85 -20.23 10.44
C GLN A 242 19.87 -19.12 10.89
N MET A 243 19.28 -18.39 9.95
CA MET A 243 18.27 -17.37 10.25
C MET A 243 17.02 -17.98 10.89
N GLY A 244 16.55 -19.12 10.38
CA GLY A 244 15.42 -19.85 10.92
C GLY A 244 15.63 -20.30 12.37
N LEU A 245 16.81 -20.86 12.67
CA LEU A 245 17.19 -21.26 14.02
C LEU A 245 17.32 -20.06 14.96
N ALA A 246 17.89 -18.94 14.50
CA ALA A 246 17.94 -17.70 15.27
C ALA A 246 16.54 -17.16 15.57
N ALA A 247 15.61 -17.22 14.62
CA ALA A 247 14.22 -16.80 14.82
C ALA A 247 13.48 -17.71 15.82
N VAL A 248 13.69 -19.02 15.77
CA VAL A 248 13.16 -19.96 16.76
C VAL A 248 13.76 -19.70 18.15
N ALA A 249 15.06 -19.39 18.24
CA ALA A 249 15.70 -19.04 19.50
C ALA A 249 15.08 -17.74 20.09
N ALA A 250 14.83 -16.74 19.25
CA ALA A 250 14.13 -15.51 19.63
C ALA A 250 12.73 -15.80 20.20
N ALA A 251 11.92 -16.58 19.47
CA ALA A 251 10.57 -16.95 19.90
C ALA A 251 10.59 -17.75 21.22
N ARG A 252 11.54 -18.68 21.38
CA ARG A 252 11.69 -19.47 22.60
C ARG A 252 12.09 -18.60 23.79
N ALA A 253 12.94 -17.59 23.60
CA ALA A 253 13.41 -16.72 24.68
C ALA A 253 12.28 -15.94 25.36
N VAL A 254 11.15 -15.75 24.68
CA VAL A 254 9.98 -15.01 25.20
C VAL A 254 8.76 -15.89 25.44
N ASN A 255 8.89 -17.22 25.35
CA ASN A 255 7.79 -18.18 25.44
C ASN A 255 6.64 -17.83 24.48
N TYR A 256 6.99 -17.57 23.22
CA TYR A 256 6.07 -17.07 22.22
C TYR A 256 4.97 -18.10 21.86
N VAL A 257 3.74 -17.65 21.62
CA VAL A 257 2.60 -18.50 21.23
C VAL A 257 1.91 -17.90 20.00
N GLY A 258 1.44 -18.76 19.10
CA GLY A 258 0.79 -18.37 17.85
C GLY A 258 1.78 -17.97 16.76
N ALA A 259 1.30 -17.20 15.79
CA ALA A 259 2.11 -16.68 14.69
C ALA A 259 2.89 -15.43 15.10
N GLY A 260 4.16 -15.36 14.73
CA GLY A 260 5.01 -14.18 14.92
C GLY A 260 5.98 -14.02 13.77
N THR A 261 6.64 -12.87 13.69
CA THR A 261 7.67 -12.67 12.66
C THR A 261 8.88 -12.00 13.26
N VAL A 262 10.05 -12.59 13.02
CA VAL A 262 11.34 -12.04 13.43
C VAL A 262 11.94 -11.34 12.22
N GLU A 263 12.09 -10.01 12.31
CA GLU A 263 12.63 -9.18 11.24
C GLU A 263 14.15 -9.08 11.37
N PHE A 264 14.86 -9.30 10.27
CA PHE A 264 16.30 -9.17 10.16
C PHE A 264 16.68 -8.14 9.11
N ILE A 265 17.77 -7.43 9.37
CA ILE A 265 18.49 -6.66 8.37
C ILE A 265 19.64 -7.51 7.84
N VAL A 266 19.68 -7.70 6.53
CA VAL A 266 20.71 -8.48 5.86
C VAL A 266 21.64 -7.56 5.09
N GLU A 267 22.89 -7.46 5.54
CA GLU A 267 23.96 -6.74 4.87
C GLU A 267 24.43 -7.54 3.65
N GLN A 268 24.42 -6.92 2.48
CA GLN A 268 24.99 -7.51 1.27
C GLN A 268 26.39 -6.94 1.02
N ARG A 269 27.41 -7.79 1.07
CA ARG A 269 28.80 -7.40 0.84
C ARG A 269 29.19 -7.56 -0.63
N ALA A 270 30.21 -6.80 -1.03
CA ALA A 270 30.70 -6.79 -2.42
C ALA A 270 31.27 -8.14 -2.88
N ASP A 271 31.71 -8.98 -1.94
CA ASP A 271 32.19 -10.35 -2.19
C ASP A 271 31.06 -11.38 -2.30
N GLY A 272 29.79 -10.95 -2.20
CA GLY A 272 28.61 -11.80 -2.25
C GLY A 272 28.23 -12.43 -0.91
N SER A 273 29.00 -12.21 0.16
CA SER A 273 28.64 -12.68 1.49
C SER A 273 27.49 -11.86 2.08
N MET A 274 26.66 -12.52 2.90
CA MET A 274 25.54 -11.91 3.60
C MET A 274 25.70 -12.10 5.11
N ASN A 275 25.52 -11.02 5.87
CA ASN A 275 25.38 -11.11 7.33
C ASN A 275 23.99 -10.64 7.72
N PHE A 276 23.35 -11.34 8.64
CA PHE A 276 22.04 -10.98 9.14
C PHE A 276 22.11 -10.52 10.59
N PHE A 277 21.28 -9.55 10.92
CA PHE A 277 21.19 -9.00 12.26
C PHE A 277 19.74 -8.76 12.62
N PHE A 278 19.36 -9.12 13.85
CA PHE A 278 18.01 -8.92 14.36
C PHE A 278 17.66 -7.44 14.42
N MET A 279 16.47 -7.10 13.93
CA MET A 279 15.88 -5.77 14.03
C MET A 279 14.85 -5.72 15.15
N GLU A 280 13.80 -6.51 15.01
CA GLU A 280 12.68 -6.57 15.93
C GLU A 280 11.87 -7.86 15.73
N MET A 281 10.95 -8.12 16.65
CA MET A 281 9.99 -9.21 16.53
C MET A 281 8.59 -8.63 16.58
N ASN A 282 7.84 -8.79 15.48
CA ASN A 282 6.45 -8.39 15.42
C ASN A 282 5.59 -9.50 16.04
N THR A 283 4.83 -9.13 17.08
CA THR A 283 4.15 -10.08 17.97
C THR A 283 2.75 -10.43 17.49
N ARG A 284 2.61 -10.64 16.17
CA ARG A 284 1.34 -10.81 15.46
C ARG A 284 1.52 -11.55 14.14
N LEU A 285 0.40 -11.90 13.51
CA LEU A 285 0.37 -12.29 12.10
C LEU A 285 0.81 -11.10 11.24
N GLN A 286 1.75 -11.31 10.31
CA GLN A 286 2.15 -10.26 9.36
C GLN A 286 1.13 -10.09 8.24
N VAL A 287 1.11 -8.92 7.61
CA VAL A 287 0.20 -8.61 6.50
C VAL A 287 0.47 -9.54 5.32
N GLU A 288 1.75 -9.74 5.05
CA GLU A 288 2.40 -10.50 3.99
C GLU A 288 2.51 -12.02 4.27
N HIS A 289 1.83 -12.53 5.30
CA HIS A 289 1.78 -13.98 5.53
C HIS A 289 1.30 -14.82 4.32
N PRO A 290 0.47 -14.34 3.37
CA PRO A 290 0.04 -15.18 2.25
C PRO A 290 1.17 -15.67 1.34
N VAL A 291 2.30 -14.95 1.21
CA VAL A 291 3.44 -15.49 0.43
C VAL A 291 4.06 -16.70 1.12
N THR A 292 4.09 -16.72 2.46
CA THR A 292 4.50 -17.90 3.23
C THR A 292 3.49 -19.03 3.05
N GLU A 293 2.19 -18.76 3.10
CA GLU A 293 1.15 -19.76 2.85
C GLU A 293 1.25 -20.37 1.45
N ALA A 294 1.56 -19.55 0.44
CA ALA A 294 1.67 -19.98 -0.94
C ALA A 294 2.82 -20.99 -1.14
N ILE A 295 3.99 -20.75 -0.55
CA ILE A 295 5.14 -21.67 -0.71
C ILE A 295 5.08 -22.89 0.21
N THR A 296 4.45 -22.77 1.39
CA THR A 296 4.36 -23.87 2.37
C THR A 296 3.16 -24.77 2.16
N GLY A 297 2.09 -24.25 1.54
CA GLY A 297 0.81 -24.95 1.41
C GLY A 297 -0.04 -24.91 2.68
N LEU A 298 0.33 -24.11 3.69
CA LEU A 298 -0.33 -24.05 5.00
C LEU A 298 -1.32 -22.87 5.08
N ASP A 299 -2.24 -22.92 6.06
CA ASP A 299 -3.08 -21.79 6.46
C ASP A 299 -2.63 -21.34 7.85
N LEU A 300 -2.00 -20.16 7.94
CA LEU A 300 -1.43 -19.69 9.21
C LEU A 300 -2.52 -19.31 10.21
N VAL A 301 -3.66 -18.82 9.73
CA VAL A 301 -4.81 -18.52 10.59
C VAL A 301 -5.40 -19.82 11.16
N GLU A 302 -5.42 -20.90 10.38
CA GLU A 302 -5.87 -22.22 10.88
C GLU A 302 -4.95 -22.69 12.01
N TRP A 303 -3.64 -22.57 11.83
CA TRP A 303 -2.68 -22.90 12.88
C TRP A 303 -2.85 -22.02 14.11
N GLN A 304 -3.17 -20.73 13.95
CA GLN A 304 -3.41 -19.82 15.08
C GLN A 304 -4.64 -20.28 15.88
N LEU A 305 -5.72 -20.66 15.20
CA LEU A 305 -6.94 -21.15 15.83
C LEU A 305 -6.72 -22.49 16.55
N ARG A 306 -5.97 -23.43 15.94
CA ARG A 306 -5.61 -24.72 16.56
C ARG A 306 -4.77 -24.55 17.82
N VAL A 307 -3.70 -23.75 17.73
CA VAL A 307 -2.82 -23.49 18.88
C VAL A 307 -3.56 -22.75 19.98
N ALA A 308 -4.40 -21.77 19.64
CA ALA A 308 -5.25 -21.08 20.61
C ALA A 308 -6.26 -22.02 21.30
N SER A 309 -6.65 -23.11 20.63
CA SER A 309 -7.49 -24.17 21.18
C SER A 309 -6.70 -25.21 22.02
N GLY A 310 -5.39 -24.99 22.21
CA GLY A 310 -4.51 -25.85 22.99
C GLY A 310 -3.93 -27.05 22.21
N GLU A 311 -4.12 -27.13 20.90
CA GLU A 311 -3.48 -28.15 20.06
C GLU A 311 -1.96 -27.91 19.95
N PRO A 312 -1.14 -28.96 19.82
CA PRO A 312 0.27 -28.82 19.43
C PRO A 312 0.40 -28.39 17.97
N LEU A 313 1.59 -27.94 17.58
CA LEU A 313 1.89 -27.64 16.18
C LEU A 313 1.62 -28.85 15.26
N PRO A 314 0.91 -28.68 14.13
CA PRO A 314 0.56 -29.81 13.26
C PRO A 314 1.75 -30.48 12.56
N LEU A 315 2.87 -29.77 12.40
CA LEU A 315 4.06 -30.25 11.71
C LEU A 315 5.33 -29.88 12.47
N ALA A 316 6.31 -30.78 12.45
CA ALA A 316 7.68 -30.54 12.89
C ALA A 316 8.51 -29.82 11.81
N GLN A 317 9.67 -29.28 12.22
CA GLN A 317 10.52 -28.45 11.35
C GLN A 317 10.98 -29.16 10.07
N ASP A 318 11.25 -30.46 10.13
CA ASP A 318 11.72 -31.30 9.03
C ASP A 318 10.61 -31.71 8.05
N GLN A 319 9.35 -31.54 8.43
CA GLN A 319 8.18 -31.81 7.57
C GLN A 319 7.80 -30.59 6.72
N LEU A 320 8.30 -29.40 7.06
CA LEU A 320 8.06 -28.15 6.34
C LEU A 320 8.89 -28.09 5.06
N LYS A 321 8.29 -27.63 3.95
CA LYS A 321 8.92 -27.56 2.64
C LYS A 321 8.58 -26.26 1.92
N ILE A 322 9.50 -25.80 1.09
CA ILE A 322 9.29 -24.70 0.14
C ILE A 322 8.86 -25.32 -1.20
N ASN A 323 7.76 -24.84 -1.76
CA ASN A 323 7.29 -25.23 -3.08
C ASN A 323 7.11 -23.98 -3.95
N GLY A 324 7.96 -23.83 -4.96
CA GLY A 324 7.91 -22.68 -5.88
C GLY A 324 8.27 -21.35 -5.22
N HIS A 325 7.74 -20.27 -5.79
CA HIS A 325 7.99 -18.89 -5.40
C HIS A 325 6.70 -18.09 -5.40
N ALA A 326 6.53 -17.20 -4.43
CA ALA A 326 5.38 -16.34 -4.31
C ALA A 326 5.78 -14.86 -4.20
N ILE A 327 4.96 -14.00 -4.79
CA ILE A 327 5.11 -12.54 -4.72
C ILE A 327 3.74 -11.96 -4.31
N GLU A 328 3.74 -11.05 -3.36
CA GLU A 328 2.59 -10.25 -2.95
C GLU A 328 2.82 -8.79 -3.30
N ALA A 329 1.73 -8.13 -3.73
CA ALA A 329 1.67 -6.71 -3.97
C ALA A 329 0.55 -6.09 -3.14
N ARG A 330 0.89 -5.03 -2.39
CA ARG A 330 -0.10 -4.22 -1.66
C ARG A 330 -0.70 -3.18 -2.60
N ILE A 331 -1.96 -3.37 -2.95
CA ILE A 331 -2.71 -2.40 -3.75
C ILE A 331 -3.28 -1.36 -2.79
N CYS A 332 -2.80 -0.12 -2.93
CA CYS A 332 -3.19 1.00 -2.07
C CYS A 332 -3.84 2.12 -2.89
N ALA A 333 -4.82 2.78 -2.27
CA ALA A 333 -5.44 4.02 -2.70
C ALA A 333 -4.47 5.19 -2.45
N GLU A 334 -3.48 5.32 -3.33
CA GLU A 334 -2.42 6.33 -3.26
C GLU A 334 -2.05 6.78 -4.68
N ASN A 335 -1.49 7.98 -4.82
CA ASN A 335 -0.98 8.51 -6.09
C ASN A 335 0.56 8.55 -6.11
N PRO A 336 1.25 7.52 -6.66
CA PRO A 336 2.71 7.44 -6.67
C PRO A 336 3.42 8.67 -7.24
N ASP A 337 2.90 9.22 -8.35
CA ASP A 337 3.51 10.37 -9.03
C ASP A 337 3.36 11.67 -8.25
N ASN A 338 2.40 11.72 -7.33
CA ASN A 338 2.22 12.80 -6.37
C ASN A 338 2.67 12.38 -4.96
N ASN A 339 3.93 11.92 -4.86
CA ASN A 339 4.55 11.51 -3.60
C ASN A 339 3.79 10.42 -2.82
N PHE A 340 2.98 9.62 -3.51
CA PHE A 340 2.06 8.63 -2.94
C PHE A 340 1.17 9.25 -1.86
N LEU A 341 0.60 10.42 -2.16
CA LEU A 341 -0.49 10.97 -1.35
C LEU A 341 -1.66 9.97 -1.36
N PRO A 342 -2.22 9.63 -0.19
CA PRO A 342 -3.39 8.77 -0.13
C PRO A 342 -4.60 9.41 -0.79
N THR A 343 -5.46 8.57 -1.33
CA THR A 343 -6.70 8.97 -1.99
C THR A 343 -7.90 8.33 -1.29
N THR A 344 -9.01 9.06 -1.28
CA THR A 344 -10.31 8.57 -0.78
C THR A 344 -11.33 8.71 -1.89
N GLY A 345 -12.34 7.85 -1.89
CA GLY A 345 -13.36 7.90 -2.92
C GLY A 345 -14.09 6.57 -3.07
N THR A 346 -15.03 6.53 -3.99
CA THR A 346 -15.84 5.33 -4.27
C THR A 346 -15.18 4.49 -5.36
N LEU A 347 -15.15 3.17 -5.14
CA LEU A 347 -14.66 2.21 -6.13
C LEU A 347 -15.74 1.97 -7.21
N HIS A 348 -15.89 2.89 -8.16
CA HIS A 348 -16.87 2.76 -9.25
C HIS A 348 -16.66 1.50 -10.08
N VAL A 349 -15.39 1.17 -10.35
CA VAL A 349 -14.98 -0.10 -10.95
C VAL A 349 -13.96 -0.76 -10.05
N TYR A 350 -14.18 -2.04 -9.76
CA TYR A 350 -13.21 -2.87 -9.07
C TYR A 350 -13.07 -4.22 -9.80
N GLY A 351 -12.47 -4.16 -10.98
CA GLY A 351 -12.19 -5.31 -11.83
C GLY A 351 -10.97 -6.08 -11.33
N LYS A 352 -11.10 -7.41 -11.23
CA LYS A 352 -10.07 -8.32 -10.72
C LYS A 352 -9.62 -9.30 -11.80
N PRO A 353 -8.37 -9.80 -11.75
CA PRO A 353 -7.98 -10.99 -12.50
C PRO A 353 -8.83 -12.20 -12.10
N VAL A 354 -8.76 -13.27 -12.91
CA VAL A 354 -9.27 -14.58 -12.50
C VAL A 354 -8.44 -15.06 -11.31
N CYS A 355 -9.03 -15.11 -10.12
CA CYS A 355 -8.32 -15.38 -8.89
C CYS A 355 -9.16 -16.16 -7.87
N THR A 356 -8.47 -16.76 -6.92
CA THR A 356 -9.03 -17.23 -5.65
C THR A 356 -9.12 -16.07 -4.65
N ALA A 357 -9.95 -16.19 -3.61
CA ALA A 357 -10.05 -15.19 -2.54
C ALA A 357 -9.93 -15.86 -1.17
N PHE A 358 -9.00 -15.38 -0.33
CA PHE A 358 -8.72 -15.94 1.01
C PHE A 358 -8.37 -17.44 1.05
N GLU A 359 -7.97 -17.98 -0.11
CA GLU A 359 -7.59 -19.37 -0.33
C GLU A 359 -6.33 -19.41 -1.18
N ARG A 360 -5.50 -20.43 -0.96
CA ARG A 360 -4.27 -20.61 -1.75
C ARG A 360 -4.64 -20.92 -3.20
N GLY A 361 -3.96 -20.25 -4.13
CA GLY A 361 -4.13 -20.45 -5.55
C GLY A 361 -3.00 -19.78 -6.32
N THR A 362 -2.95 -20.02 -7.62
CA THR A 362 -1.93 -19.45 -8.52
C THR A 362 -2.00 -17.92 -8.57
N VAL A 363 -3.20 -17.36 -8.55
CA VAL A 363 -3.49 -15.94 -8.32
C VAL A 363 -4.53 -15.86 -7.22
N ARG A 364 -4.24 -15.09 -6.17
CA ARG A 364 -5.07 -14.91 -4.99
C ARG A 364 -5.23 -13.43 -4.70
N ILE A 365 -6.45 -12.99 -4.39
CA ILE A 365 -6.73 -11.65 -3.89
C ILE A 365 -7.33 -11.73 -2.49
N ASP A 366 -6.72 -11.04 -1.55
CA ASP A 366 -7.28 -10.82 -0.22
C ASP A 366 -7.69 -9.35 -0.10
N ASP A 367 -8.99 -9.06 -0.15
CA ASP A 367 -9.56 -7.71 -0.23
C ASP A 367 -10.62 -7.44 0.84
N GLY A 368 -10.52 -6.27 1.46
CA GLY A 368 -11.48 -5.78 2.47
C GLY A 368 -12.67 -5.03 1.89
N VAL A 369 -12.75 -4.91 0.57
CA VAL A 369 -13.69 -4.02 -0.14
C VAL A 369 -14.40 -4.73 -1.29
N ARG A 370 -15.41 -4.06 -1.85
CA ARG A 370 -16.23 -4.47 -3.00
C ARG A 370 -16.35 -3.30 -3.98
N GLN A 371 -16.75 -3.59 -5.22
CA GLN A 371 -17.15 -2.53 -6.13
C GLN A 371 -18.34 -1.76 -5.52
N GLY A 372 -18.27 -0.44 -5.55
CA GLY A 372 -19.23 0.46 -4.91
C GLY A 372 -18.88 0.87 -3.48
N ASP A 373 -17.94 0.19 -2.82
CA ASP A 373 -17.49 0.61 -1.49
C ASP A 373 -16.71 1.93 -1.55
N THR A 374 -16.69 2.65 -0.43
CA THR A 374 -15.95 3.91 -0.29
C THR A 374 -14.70 3.69 0.55
N ILE A 375 -13.54 4.10 0.03
CA ILE A 375 -12.30 4.21 0.80
C ILE A 375 -12.38 5.49 1.62
N SER A 376 -12.55 5.36 2.93
CA SER A 376 -12.70 6.48 3.87
C SER A 376 -11.34 7.03 4.34
N PRO A 377 -11.28 8.28 4.83
CA PRO A 377 -10.04 8.86 5.37
C PRO A 377 -9.67 8.31 6.76
N PHE A 378 -10.51 7.48 7.39
CA PHE A 378 -10.33 7.03 8.77
C PHE A 378 -9.37 5.84 8.92
N TYR A 379 -9.16 5.08 7.84
CA TYR A 379 -8.45 3.80 7.86
C TYR A 379 -7.29 3.74 6.86
N ASP A 380 -6.63 2.59 6.82
CA ASP A 380 -5.49 2.32 5.95
C ASP A 380 -5.88 2.40 4.46
N SER A 381 -4.95 2.88 3.63
CA SER A 381 -5.16 3.05 2.18
C SER A 381 -5.17 1.72 1.41
N MET A 382 -4.81 0.60 2.03
CA MET A 382 -4.73 -0.71 1.37
C MET A 382 -6.12 -1.24 0.97
N VAL A 383 -6.35 -1.31 -0.33
CA VAL A 383 -7.55 -1.84 -0.99
C VAL A 383 -7.54 -3.36 -0.97
N ALA A 384 -6.40 -3.96 -1.37
CA ALA A 384 -6.25 -5.40 -1.50
C ALA A 384 -4.80 -5.84 -1.46
N LYS A 385 -4.60 -7.12 -1.19
CA LYS A 385 -3.33 -7.82 -1.41
C LYS A 385 -3.50 -8.74 -2.61
N LEU A 386 -2.66 -8.57 -3.61
CA LEU A 386 -2.60 -9.44 -4.78
C LEU A 386 -1.41 -10.37 -4.63
N ILE A 387 -1.65 -11.67 -4.59
CA ILE A 387 -0.63 -12.69 -4.39
C ILE A 387 -0.60 -13.60 -5.59
N VAL A 388 0.60 -13.89 -6.08
CA VAL A 388 0.81 -14.86 -7.13
C VAL A 388 1.83 -15.89 -6.68
N HIS A 389 1.64 -17.12 -7.14
CA HIS A 389 2.55 -18.24 -6.92
C HIS A 389 2.95 -18.83 -8.25
N GLY A 390 4.22 -19.20 -8.43
CA GLY A 390 4.75 -19.91 -9.59
C GLY A 390 5.77 -20.97 -9.20
N GLN A 391 6.14 -21.87 -10.12
CA GLN A 391 7.18 -22.87 -9.88
C GLN A 391 8.57 -22.24 -9.81
N THR A 392 8.77 -21.13 -10.51
CA THR A 392 9.98 -20.30 -10.43
C THR A 392 9.63 -18.85 -10.13
N ARG A 393 10.63 -18.06 -9.73
CA ARG A 393 10.49 -16.63 -9.49
C ARG A 393 10.11 -15.89 -10.78
N GLU A 394 10.67 -16.27 -11.91
CA GLU A 394 10.37 -15.67 -13.22
C GLU A 394 8.91 -15.89 -13.62
N GLU A 395 8.38 -17.09 -13.36
CA GLU A 395 6.97 -17.40 -13.57
C GLU A 395 6.07 -16.54 -12.66
N ALA A 396 6.44 -16.40 -11.38
CA ALA A 396 5.73 -15.53 -10.44
C ALA A 396 5.78 -14.05 -10.87
N LEU A 397 6.92 -13.55 -11.36
CA LEU A 397 7.06 -12.19 -11.87
C LEU A 397 6.16 -11.92 -13.08
N ALA A 398 6.20 -12.80 -14.09
CA ALA A 398 5.37 -12.68 -15.28
C ALA A 398 3.87 -12.70 -14.93
N ARG A 399 3.50 -13.59 -14.00
CA ARG A 399 2.12 -13.69 -13.50
C ARG A 399 1.69 -12.49 -12.68
N MET A 400 2.59 -11.88 -11.90
CA MET A 400 2.29 -10.66 -11.15
C MET A 400 1.97 -9.50 -12.10
N ASP A 401 2.77 -9.28 -13.15
CA ASP A 401 2.50 -8.22 -14.12
C ASP A 401 1.17 -8.43 -14.85
N GLU A 402 0.88 -9.66 -15.28
CA GLU A 402 -0.39 -10.05 -15.91
C GLU A 402 -1.58 -9.79 -14.98
N ALA A 403 -1.49 -10.24 -13.72
CA ALA A 403 -2.57 -10.07 -12.74
C ALA A 403 -2.80 -8.58 -12.36
N LEU A 404 -1.73 -7.79 -12.26
CA LEU A 404 -1.83 -6.35 -12.07
C LEU A 404 -2.44 -5.64 -13.29
N ALA A 405 -2.10 -6.06 -14.52
CA ALA A 405 -2.70 -5.51 -15.74
C ALA A 405 -4.21 -5.77 -15.84
N GLN A 406 -4.67 -6.89 -15.29
CA GLN A 406 -6.09 -7.26 -15.19
C GLN A 406 -6.81 -6.61 -14.00
N THR A 407 -6.08 -6.03 -13.06
CA THR A 407 -6.66 -5.29 -11.92
C THR A 407 -7.00 -3.87 -12.35
N ARG A 408 -8.29 -3.55 -12.42
CA ARG A 408 -8.83 -2.31 -13.00
C ARG A 408 -9.65 -1.57 -11.95
N ILE A 409 -9.14 -0.42 -11.50
CA ILE A 409 -9.76 0.39 -10.44
C ILE A 409 -10.08 1.77 -11.00
N VAL A 410 -11.34 2.19 -10.87
CA VAL A 410 -11.84 3.51 -11.28
C VAL A 410 -12.54 4.17 -10.10
N GLY A 411 -12.37 5.49 -9.97
CA GLY A 411 -12.95 6.34 -8.93
C GLY A 411 -11.97 6.91 -7.93
N LEU A 412 -10.73 6.39 -7.88
CA LEU A 412 -9.64 6.95 -7.09
C LEU A 412 -8.28 6.55 -7.68
N SER A 413 -7.22 7.30 -7.38
CA SER A 413 -5.86 6.92 -7.79
C SER A 413 -5.35 5.73 -6.99
N THR A 414 -4.61 4.84 -7.65
CA THR A 414 -4.01 3.67 -7.00
C THR A 414 -2.55 3.49 -7.40
N ASN A 415 -1.81 2.72 -6.62
CA ASN A 415 -0.43 2.36 -6.93
C ASN A 415 -0.28 1.20 -7.94
N VAL A 416 -1.36 0.70 -8.58
CA VAL A 416 -1.30 -0.49 -9.46
C VAL A 416 -0.28 -0.33 -10.59
N GLN A 417 -0.26 0.81 -11.30
CA GLN A 417 0.71 1.02 -12.37
C GLN A 417 2.15 1.10 -11.85
N PHE A 418 2.36 1.76 -10.71
CA PHE A 418 3.65 1.79 -10.05
C PHE A 418 4.17 0.38 -9.70
N LEU A 419 3.30 -0.48 -9.16
CA LEU A 419 3.65 -1.88 -8.87
C LEU A 419 4.11 -2.64 -10.13
N ARG A 420 3.44 -2.42 -11.27
CA ARG A 420 3.85 -3.01 -12.55
C ARG A 420 5.23 -2.53 -13.00
N TYR A 421 5.52 -1.23 -12.83
CA TYR A 421 6.84 -0.67 -13.15
C TYR A 421 7.93 -1.27 -12.25
N VAL A 422 7.67 -1.46 -10.95
CA VAL A 422 8.62 -2.11 -10.04
C VAL A 422 8.87 -3.55 -10.47
N VAL A 423 7.84 -4.35 -10.70
CA VAL A 423 7.95 -5.77 -11.09
C VAL A 423 8.75 -5.94 -12.39
N ARG A 424 8.59 -4.99 -13.33
CA ARG A 424 9.29 -4.99 -14.63
C ARG A 424 10.67 -4.32 -14.58
N SER A 425 11.04 -3.67 -13.48
CA SER A 425 12.33 -2.99 -13.36
C SER A 425 13.48 -4.01 -13.39
N PRO A 426 14.63 -3.68 -14.01
CA PRO A 426 15.79 -4.57 -14.02
C PRO A 426 16.25 -4.92 -12.60
N SER A 427 16.22 -3.95 -11.67
CA SER A 427 16.61 -4.16 -10.27
C SER A 427 15.77 -5.22 -9.57
N PHE A 428 14.43 -5.18 -9.72
CA PHE A 428 13.58 -6.19 -9.09
C PHE A 428 13.65 -7.54 -9.82
N ALA A 429 13.58 -7.52 -11.16
CA ALA A 429 13.60 -8.73 -11.98
C ALA A 429 14.89 -9.56 -11.77
N GLN A 430 16.04 -8.90 -11.56
CA GLN A 430 17.33 -9.55 -11.34
C GLN A 430 17.70 -9.72 -9.85
N ALA A 431 16.76 -9.46 -8.94
CA ALA A 431 16.96 -9.56 -7.48
C ALA A 431 18.11 -8.67 -6.93
N ASN A 432 18.34 -7.51 -7.55
CA ASN A 432 19.20 -6.45 -7.00
C ASN A 432 18.43 -5.63 -5.95
N LEU A 433 18.05 -6.29 -4.86
CA LEU A 433 17.14 -5.77 -3.84
C LEU A 433 17.92 -5.09 -2.71
N ASP A 434 17.40 -3.95 -2.26
CA ASP A 434 17.73 -3.32 -0.98
C ASP A 434 16.62 -2.31 -0.63
N THR A 435 16.63 -1.80 0.61
CA THR A 435 15.60 -0.88 1.09
C THR A 435 15.61 0.50 0.43
N ALA A 436 16.56 0.78 -0.47
CA ALA A 436 16.67 2.01 -1.23
C ALA A 436 16.32 1.84 -2.72
N LEU A 437 15.73 0.69 -3.11
CA LEU A 437 15.39 0.39 -4.50
C LEU A 437 14.46 1.45 -5.13
N ILE A 438 13.37 1.84 -4.45
CA ILE A 438 12.39 2.78 -5.01
C ILE A 438 13.03 4.16 -5.31
N PRO A 439 13.75 4.80 -4.36
CA PRO A 439 14.48 6.03 -4.66
C PRO A 439 15.55 5.87 -5.75
N ARG A 440 16.26 4.74 -5.78
CA ARG A 440 17.31 4.49 -6.79
C ARG A 440 16.75 4.39 -8.21
N GLU A 441 15.57 3.79 -8.36
CA GLU A 441 14.93 3.52 -9.65
C GLU A 441 13.90 4.60 -10.04
N GLU A 442 13.96 5.81 -9.44
CA GLU A 442 12.94 6.86 -9.63
C GLU A 442 12.61 7.12 -11.11
N ALA A 443 13.63 7.20 -11.97
CA ALA A 443 13.49 7.50 -13.39
C ALA A 443 12.64 6.49 -14.19
N VAL A 444 12.56 5.23 -13.75
CA VAL A 444 11.79 4.17 -14.41
C VAL A 444 10.48 3.85 -13.71
N LEU A 445 10.30 4.32 -12.47
CA LEU A 445 9.14 4.00 -11.64
C LEU A 445 8.05 5.08 -11.64
N PHE A 446 8.41 6.34 -11.86
CA PHE A 446 7.47 7.47 -11.77
C PHE A 446 7.24 8.15 -13.12
N LYS A 447 6.07 8.77 -13.28
CA LYS A 447 5.67 9.60 -14.42
C LYS A 447 5.73 8.89 -15.78
N GLN A 448 5.60 7.56 -15.77
CA GLN A 448 5.61 6.74 -16.98
C GLN A 448 4.26 6.79 -17.70
N GLU A 449 4.28 6.79 -19.04
CA GLU A 449 3.06 6.82 -19.87
C GLU A 449 3.18 5.86 -21.06
N PRO A 450 3.07 4.53 -20.83
CA PRO A 450 3.29 3.52 -21.87
C PRO A 450 2.13 3.36 -22.86
N VAL A 451 0.92 3.85 -22.53
CA VAL A 451 -0.23 3.82 -23.45
C VAL A 451 -0.10 4.94 -24.47
N GLY A 452 0.16 6.17 -24.00
CA GLY A 452 0.38 7.34 -24.83
C GLY A 452 -0.89 7.89 -25.49
N LEU A 453 -0.83 9.17 -25.87
CA LEU A 453 -1.97 9.90 -26.45
C LEU A 453 -2.59 9.20 -27.67
N PRO A 454 -1.83 8.73 -28.69
CA PRO A 454 -2.43 8.15 -29.89
C PRO A 454 -3.36 6.98 -29.60
N MET A 455 -2.96 6.12 -28.65
CA MET A 455 -3.69 4.92 -28.33
C MET A 455 -4.79 5.17 -27.28
N ALA A 456 -4.59 6.11 -26.36
CA ALA A 456 -5.65 6.59 -25.46
C ALA A 456 -6.81 7.18 -26.26
N ALA A 457 -6.53 8.10 -27.19
CA ALA A 457 -7.52 8.72 -28.06
C ALA A 457 -8.20 7.70 -28.99
N ALA A 458 -7.43 6.77 -29.60
CA ALA A 458 -8.01 5.69 -30.40
C ALA A 458 -8.98 4.81 -29.58
N SER A 459 -8.66 4.55 -28.31
CA SER A 459 -9.51 3.78 -27.39
C SER A 459 -10.80 4.53 -27.04
N ALA A 460 -10.70 5.81 -26.70
CA ALA A 460 -11.86 6.66 -26.43
C ALA A 460 -12.79 6.81 -27.65
N VAL A 461 -12.21 7.03 -28.84
CA VAL A 461 -12.97 7.10 -30.10
C VAL A 461 -13.64 5.77 -30.41
N ALA A 462 -12.92 4.64 -30.31
CA ALA A 462 -13.51 3.32 -30.54
C ALA A 462 -14.65 3.02 -29.56
N GLN A 463 -14.48 3.34 -28.27
CA GLN A 463 -15.52 3.19 -27.26
C GLN A 463 -16.76 4.03 -27.57
N THR A 464 -16.57 5.28 -28.00
CA THR A 464 -17.65 6.17 -28.43
C THR A 464 -18.41 5.56 -29.61
N LEU A 465 -17.70 5.16 -30.66
CA LEU A 465 -18.33 4.59 -31.86
C LEU A 465 -19.08 3.28 -31.58
N LEU A 466 -18.56 2.43 -30.68
CA LEU A 466 -19.26 1.22 -30.24
C LEU A 466 -20.56 1.54 -29.48
N GLY A 467 -20.53 2.55 -28.60
CA GLY A 467 -21.73 3.02 -27.91
C GLY A 467 -22.77 3.58 -28.87
N GLU A 468 -22.33 4.29 -29.90
CA GLU A 468 -23.18 4.80 -30.97
C GLU A 468 -23.80 3.68 -31.79
N GLN A 469 -23.01 2.71 -32.25
CA GLN A 469 -23.47 1.52 -32.95
C GLN A 469 -24.50 0.73 -32.14
N ALA A 470 -24.30 0.61 -30.83
CA ALA A 470 -25.26 -0.06 -29.94
C ALA A 470 -26.60 0.68 -29.80
N SER A 471 -26.62 2.00 -30.07
CA SER A 471 -27.83 2.82 -30.07
C SER A 471 -28.55 2.86 -31.42
N GLU A 472 -27.98 2.26 -32.46
CA GLU A 472 -28.58 2.22 -33.80
C GLU A 472 -29.87 1.39 -33.81
N GLY A 473 -30.90 1.95 -34.43
CA GLY A 473 -32.21 1.35 -34.58
C GLY A 473 -32.51 0.97 -36.03
N ARG A 474 -33.80 0.77 -36.31
CA ARG A 474 -34.30 0.54 -37.69
C ARG A 474 -34.35 1.82 -38.53
N ASP A 475 -34.34 2.98 -37.89
CA ASP A 475 -34.29 4.27 -38.56
C ASP A 475 -32.92 4.47 -39.22
N PRO A 476 -32.82 4.65 -40.54
CA PRO A 476 -31.53 4.90 -41.19
C PRO A 476 -30.80 6.14 -40.65
N PHE A 477 -31.50 7.14 -40.10
CA PHE A 477 -30.89 8.33 -39.50
C PHE A 477 -30.35 8.13 -38.09
N SER A 478 -30.60 6.95 -37.49
CA SER A 478 -29.94 6.58 -36.22
C SER A 478 -28.49 6.15 -36.42
N ARG A 479 -28.07 5.83 -37.65
CA ARG A 479 -26.68 5.45 -37.98
C ARG A 479 -25.79 6.67 -37.92
N ARG A 480 -24.65 6.53 -37.25
CA ARG A 480 -23.62 7.57 -37.14
C ARG A 480 -22.39 7.20 -37.96
N ASP A 481 -22.63 6.70 -39.17
CA ASP A 481 -21.63 6.16 -40.11
C ASP A 481 -20.94 7.24 -40.96
N GLY A 482 -21.22 8.52 -40.68
CA GLY A 482 -20.65 9.65 -41.40
C GLY A 482 -21.19 9.81 -42.82
N TRP A 483 -22.35 9.22 -43.17
CA TRP A 483 -22.94 9.41 -44.49
C TRP A 483 -23.27 10.89 -44.79
N GLN A 484 -22.88 11.35 -45.97
CA GLN A 484 -23.27 12.65 -46.52
C GLN A 484 -23.39 12.55 -48.04
N THR A 485 -24.19 13.45 -48.65
CA THR A 485 -24.46 13.41 -50.10
C THR A 485 -23.22 13.67 -50.96
N HIS A 486 -22.27 14.47 -50.46
CA HIS A 486 -21.04 14.83 -51.16
C HIS A 486 -19.88 15.04 -50.17
N GLY A 487 -18.66 14.69 -50.59
CA GLY A 487 -17.44 14.90 -49.81
C GLY A 487 -17.10 13.76 -48.83
N VAL A 488 -15.98 13.92 -48.11
CA VAL A 488 -15.53 12.99 -47.08
C VAL A 488 -15.85 13.57 -45.71
N THR A 489 -16.48 12.77 -44.83
CA THR A 489 -16.88 13.25 -43.51
C THR A 489 -15.69 13.21 -42.58
N GLN A 490 -15.45 14.31 -41.88
CA GLN A 490 -14.45 14.41 -40.82
C GLN A 490 -15.15 14.81 -39.52
N ARG A 491 -14.92 14.00 -38.47
CA ARG A 491 -15.44 14.25 -37.13
C ARG A 491 -14.26 14.57 -36.20
N PRO A 492 -14.15 15.80 -35.70
CA PRO A 492 -13.17 16.12 -34.67
C PRO A 492 -13.62 15.56 -33.32
N PHE A 493 -12.65 15.11 -32.54
CA PHE A 493 -12.77 14.79 -31.12
C PHE A 493 -11.73 15.64 -30.39
N GLU A 494 -12.19 16.39 -29.40
CA GLU A 494 -11.30 17.18 -28.54
C GLU A 494 -11.13 16.46 -27.21
N PHE A 495 -9.89 16.44 -26.74
CA PHE A 495 -9.49 15.75 -25.54
C PHE A 495 -8.60 16.64 -24.69
N GLU A 496 -8.56 16.37 -23.39
CA GLU A 496 -7.44 16.74 -22.52
C GLU A 496 -6.67 15.46 -22.16
N PHE A 497 -5.36 15.48 -22.34
CA PHE A 497 -4.48 14.37 -22.00
C PHE A 497 -3.30 14.87 -21.18
N LYS A 498 -3.22 14.44 -19.92
CA LYS A 498 -2.21 14.88 -18.95
C LYS A 498 -2.17 16.40 -18.74
N GLY A 499 -3.34 17.04 -18.77
CA GLY A 499 -3.49 18.49 -18.60
C GLY A 499 -3.23 19.32 -19.87
N GLU A 500 -2.92 18.66 -21.00
CA GLU A 500 -2.68 19.33 -22.27
C GLU A 500 -3.83 19.06 -23.26
N PRO A 501 -4.27 20.07 -24.03
CA PRO A 501 -5.29 19.88 -25.06
C PRO A 501 -4.76 18.99 -26.18
N ALA A 502 -5.58 18.04 -26.61
CA ALA A 502 -5.30 17.12 -27.70
C ALA A 502 -6.50 17.06 -28.66
N LYS A 503 -6.22 16.83 -29.94
CA LYS A 503 -7.25 16.67 -30.97
C LYS A 503 -7.06 15.38 -31.74
N ALA A 504 -8.16 14.70 -31.99
CA ALA A 504 -8.22 13.58 -32.92
C ALA A 504 -9.23 13.88 -34.04
N VAL A 505 -8.93 13.50 -35.26
CA VAL A 505 -9.83 13.67 -36.40
C VAL A 505 -10.11 12.31 -37.01
N LEU A 506 -11.37 11.88 -36.94
CA LEU A 506 -11.84 10.66 -37.57
C LEU A 506 -12.40 10.99 -38.95
N THR A 507 -11.86 10.36 -39.98
CA THR A 507 -12.28 10.49 -41.38
C THR A 507 -13.01 9.21 -41.79
N TYR A 508 -14.23 9.35 -42.30
CA TYR A 508 -15.06 8.24 -42.79
C TYR A 508 -14.84 8.06 -44.28
N GLY A 509 -14.20 6.96 -44.67
CA GLY A 509 -13.98 6.58 -46.06
C GLY A 509 -15.28 6.14 -46.75
N HIS A 510 -15.35 6.34 -48.07
CA HIS A 510 -16.51 5.92 -48.88
C HIS A 510 -16.73 4.40 -48.92
N ASP A 511 -15.69 3.63 -48.62
CA ASP A 511 -15.71 2.17 -48.48
C ASP A 511 -16.05 1.71 -47.05
N GLY A 512 -16.36 2.63 -46.15
CA GLY A 512 -16.61 2.38 -44.73
C GLY A 512 -15.33 2.27 -43.89
N ALA A 513 -14.14 2.42 -44.49
CA ALA A 513 -12.89 2.43 -43.73
C ALA A 513 -12.77 3.69 -42.88
N LEU A 514 -12.32 3.54 -41.63
CA LEU A 514 -12.08 4.65 -40.72
C LEU A 514 -10.58 4.99 -40.72
N GLN A 515 -10.27 6.27 -40.91
CA GLN A 515 -8.91 6.81 -40.75
C GLN A 515 -8.91 7.76 -39.57
N LEU A 516 -8.03 7.55 -38.60
CA LEU A 516 -7.89 8.41 -37.44
C LEU A 516 -6.55 9.15 -37.52
N ALA A 517 -6.55 10.43 -37.21
CA ALA A 517 -5.35 11.23 -36.99
C ALA A 517 -5.34 11.74 -35.55
N VAL A 518 -4.26 11.53 -34.80
CA VAL A 518 -4.05 12.00 -33.42
C VAL A 518 -2.65 12.60 -33.32
N GLY A 519 -2.54 13.91 -33.19
CA GLY A 519 -1.25 14.61 -33.30
C GLY A 519 -0.54 14.27 -34.61
N ASP A 520 0.71 13.84 -34.54
CA ASP A 520 1.53 13.44 -35.70
C ASP A 520 1.27 12.00 -36.19
N VAL A 521 0.43 11.23 -35.50
CA VAL A 521 0.14 9.83 -35.84
C VAL A 521 -1.17 9.74 -36.61
N SER A 522 -1.13 9.17 -37.81
CA SER A 522 -2.32 8.96 -38.65
C SER A 522 -2.32 7.56 -39.26
N GLY A 523 -3.49 6.97 -39.41
CA GLY A 523 -3.64 5.68 -40.07
C GLY A 523 -5.02 5.06 -39.89
N PRO A 524 -5.22 3.83 -40.40
CA PRO A 524 -6.48 3.12 -40.28
C PRO A 524 -6.80 2.84 -38.81
N LEU A 525 -8.05 3.06 -38.43
CA LEU A 525 -8.63 2.64 -37.16
C LEU A 525 -9.58 1.47 -37.43
N VAL A 526 -9.26 0.31 -36.87
CA VAL A 526 -10.14 -0.86 -36.88
C VAL A 526 -10.37 -1.28 -35.45
N PHE A 527 -11.62 -1.51 -35.06
CA PHE A 527 -11.94 -1.96 -33.72
C PHE A 527 -13.08 -2.97 -33.71
N ALA A 528 -13.12 -3.79 -32.66
CA ALA A 528 -14.20 -4.72 -32.41
C ALA A 528 -14.40 -4.89 -30.90
N ASN A 529 -15.65 -5.10 -30.48
CA ASN A 529 -15.92 -5.45 -29.10
C ASN A 529 -15.48 -6.90 -28.84
N GLY A 530 -14.58 -7.09 -27.88
CA GLY A 530 -14.04 -8.39 -27.49
C GLY A 530 -14.47 -8.80 -26.07
N ALA A 531 -14.08 -10.00 -25.66
CA ALA A 531 -14.46 -10.54 -24.34
C ALA A 531 -13.80 -9.80 -23.15
N GLN A 532 -12.64 -9.20 -23.36
CA GLN A 532 -11.85 -8.55 -22.30
C GLN A 532 -11.79 -7.01 -22.39
N GLY A 533 -12.47 -6.45 -23.39
CA GLY A 533 -12.41 -5.04 -23.79
C GLY A 533 -12.53 -4.89 -25.30
N VAL A 534 -12.21 -3.70 -25.80
CA VAL A 534 -12.19 -3.36 -27.22
C VAL A 534 -10.85 -3.78 -27.83
N ASP A 535 -10.88 -4.61 -28.86
CA ASP A 535 -9.71 -4.86 -29.71
C ASP A 535 -9.54 -3.69 -30.66
N ILE A 536 -8.37 -3.04 -30.64
CA ILE A 536 -8.08 -1.81 -31.40
C ILE A 536 -6.83 -2.05 -32.24
N GLN A 537 -6.92 -1.71 -33.52
CA GLN A 537 -5.79 -1.56 -34.43
C GLN A 537 -5.74 -0.12 -34.92
N PHE A 538 -4.67 0.58 -34.60
CA PHE A 538 -4.44 1.96 -35.00
C PHE A 538 -2.98 2.19 -35.41
N ALA A 539 -2.77 2.82 -36.56
CA ALA A 539 -1.45 3.18 -37.11
C ALA A 539 -0.43 2.01 -37.08
N GLY A 540 -0.89 0.80 -37.44
CA GLY A 540 -0.06 -0.41 -37.49
C GLY A 540 0.19 -1.10 -36.14
N GLN A 541 -0.33 -0.55 -35.03
CA GLN A 541 -0.27 -1.18 -33.72
C GLN A 541 -1.61 -1.83 -33.39
N ARG A 542 -1.58 -2.98 -32.71
CA ARG A 542 -2.78 -3.65 -32.19
C ARG A 542 -2.66 -3.82 -30.68
N LEU A 543 -3.74 -3.53 -29.96
CA LEU A 543 -3.90 -3.88 -28.56
C LEU A 543 -5.36 -4.14 -28.19
N THR A 544 -5.57 -4.69 -27.01
CA THR A 544 -6.89 -4.78 -26.38
C THR A 544 -6.94 -3.77 -25.23
N ALA A 545 -8.00 -2.95 -25.19
CA ALA A 545 -8.22 -1.93 -24.18
C ALA A 545 -9.56 -2.15 -23.47
N ALA A 546 -9.56 -2.20 -22.15
CA ALA A 546 -10.79 -2.03 -21.38
C ALA A 546 -10.96 -0.55 -21.07
N VAL A 547 -12.06 0.02 -21.57
CA VAL A 547 -12.38 1.44 -21.41
C VAL A 547 -13.60 1.56 -20.51
N TYR A 548 -13.48 2.36 -19.44
CA TYR A 548 -14.60 2.72 -18.57
C TYR A 548 -14.78 4.24 -18.59
N THR A 549 -15.96 4.68 -19.00
CA THR A 549 -16.31 6.10 -19.07
C THR A 549 -16.96 6.55 -17.77
N GLN A 550 -16.41 7.59 -17.14
CA GLN A 550 -16.97 8.26 -15.95
C GLN A 550 -17.12 9.75 -16.24
N GLY A 551 -18.34 10.19 -16.52
CA GLY A 551 -18.58 11.55 -17.02
C GLY A 551 -17.87 11.75 -18.35
N GLU A 552 -16.96 12.71 -18.41
CA GLU A 552 -16.11 12.99 -19.58
C GLU A 552 -14.79 12.23 -19.58
N VAL A 553 -14.45 11.52 -18.50
CA VAL A 553 -13.16 10.83 -18.37
C VAL A 553 -13.27 9.40 -18.82
N ASP A 554 -12.48 9.02 -19.83
CA ASP A 554 -12.27 7.64 -20.23
C ASP A 554 -11.04 7.06 -19.52
N HIS A 555 -11.27 6.03 -18.71
CA HIS A 555 -10.23 5.25 -18.06
C HIS A 555 -9.84 4.07 -18.94
N VAL A 556 -8.63 4.10 -19.50
CA VAL A 556 -8.14 3.13 -20.49
C VAL A 556 -7.13 2.18 -19.83
N PHE A 557 -7.45 0.88 -19.81
CA PHE A 557 -6.59 -0.17 -19.27
C PHE A 557 -6.13 -1.13 -20.37
N THR A 558 -4.82 -1.35 -20.47
CA THR A 558 -4.21 -2.22 -21.49
C THR A 558 -3.13 -3.12 -20.87
N ALA A 559 -2.69 -4.14 -21.63
CA ALA A 559 -1.51 -4.92 -21.26
C ALA A 559 -0.23 -4.07 -21.14
N ARG A 560 -0.13 -2.91 -21.79
CA ARG A 560 1.05 -2.03 -21.68
C ARG A 560 1.07 -1.18 -20.41
N GLY A 561 -0.12 -0.81 -19.93
CA GLY A 561 -0.34 0.09 -18.80
C GLY A 561 -1.77 0.63 -18.79
N ALA A 562 -2.05 1.56 -17.89
CA ALA A 562 -3.31 2.27 -17.81
C ALA A 562 -3.10 3.78 -17.89
N THR A 563 -4.08 4.50 -18.43
CA THR A 563 -4.08 5.95 -18.55
C THR A 563 -5.50 6.51 -18.48
N GLN A 564 -5.62 7.83 -18.48
CA GLN A 564 -6.89 8.56 -18.51
C GLN A 564 -6.85 9.58 -19.64
N ILE A 565 -7.97 9.78 -20.30
CA ILE A 565 -8.16 10.84 -21.28
C ILE A 565 -9.54 11.44 -21.10
N THR A 566 -9.63 12.76 -21.06
CA THR A 566 -10.90 13.48 -20.87
C THR A 566 -11.42 13.91 -22.21
N ALA A 567 -12.62 13.47 -22.61
CA ALA A 567 -13.31 13.94 -23.80
C ALA A 567 -13.99 15.28 -23.53
N ILE A 568 -13.64 16.31 -24.28
CA ILE A 568 -14.23 17.65 -24.11
C ILE A 568 -15.51 17.71 -24.96
N ASP A 569 -16.68 17.76 -24.32
CA ASP A 569 -17.93 18.03 -25.04
C ASP A 569 -18.05 19.53 -25.36
N LEU A 570 -17.69 19.88 -26.59
CA LEU A 570 -17.77 21.25 -27.13
C LEU A 570 -19.19 21.83 -27.11
N LEU A 571 -20.24 21.01 -27.15
CA LEU A 571 -21.62 21.48 -27.11
C LEU A 571 -22.05 21.77 -25.67
N ALA A 572 -21.59 20.98 -24.71
CA ALA A 572 -21.83 21.21 -23.28
C ALA A 572 -21.07 22.45 -22.76
N HIS A 573 -19.86 22.71 -23.27
CA HIS A 573 -18.99 23.80 -22.82
C HIS A 573 -19.11 25.09 -23.64
N ALA A 574 -20.04 25.17 -24.60
CA ALA A 574 -20.22 26.34 -25.48
C ALA A 574 -20.59 27.66 -24.75
N GLY A 575 -20.85 27.62 -23.44
CA GLY A 575 -21.14 28.78 -22.59
C GLY A 575 -20.11 29.08 -21.49
N GLU A 576 -19.08 28.24 -21.31
CA GLU A 576 -18.10 28.41 -20.23
C GLU A 576 -16.80 29.02 -20.76
N SER A 577 -16.62 30.32 -20.53
CA SER A 577 -15.35 31.00 -20.79
C SER A 577 -14.34 30.62 -19.69
N HIS A 578 -13.26 29.93 -20.06
CA HIS A 578 -12.12 29.65 -19.18
C HIS A 578 -11.56 30.94 -18.56
N ALA A 579 -11.68 31.08 -17.24
CA ALA A 579 -10.88 32.02 -16.48
C ALA A 579 -9.58 31.32 -16.05
N GLU A 580 -8.45 31.75 -16.61
CA GLU A 580 -7.12 31.37 -16.12
C GLU A 580 -6.87 32.07 -14.77
N GLY A 581 -6.90 31.30 -13.69
CA GLY A 581 -6.48 31.73 -12.35
C GLY A 581 -6.02 30.52 -11.55
N GLY A 582 -4.75 30.51 -11.13
CA GLY A 582 -4.12 29.39 -10.42
C GLY A 582 -4.93 28.94 -9.21
N ARG A 583 -5.28 27.64 -9.18
CA ARG A 583 -6.25 27.08 -8.22
C ARG A 583 -5.74 27.12 -6.78
N LEU A 584 -6.46 27.86 -5.94
CA LEU A 584 -6.36 27.88 -4.47
C LEU A 584 -7.30 26.83 -3.85
N THR A 585 -7.23 25.61 -4.40
CA THR A 585 -8.10 24.50 -4.03
C THR A 585 -7.40 23.55 -3.07
N ALA A 586 -8.18 22.82 -2.27
CA ALA A 586 -7.71 21.72 -1.45
C ALA A 586 -7.04 20.66 -2.33
N PRO A 587 -5.73 20.41 -2.18
CA PRO A 587 -5.02 19.43 -2.99
C PRO A 587 -5.38 17.99 -2.61
N MET A 588 -6.09 17.81 -1.49
CA MET A 588 -6.52 16.53 -0.95
C MET A 588 -7.69 16.75 0.01
N PRO A 589 -8.54 15.74 0.25
CA PRO A 589 -9.56 15.80 1.28
C PRO A 589 -8.89 15.85 2.67
N GLY A 590 -9.34 16.73 3.54
CA GLY A 590 -8.67 16.97 4.81
C GLY A 590 -9.43 17.93 5.70
N LYS A 591 -8.89 18.16 6.89
CA LYS A 591 -9.41 19.13 7.85
C LYS A 591 -8.57 20.39 7.80
N ILE A 592 -9.19 21.57 7.68
CA ILE A 592 -8.45 22.84 7.80
C ILE A 592 -8.01 22.99 9.26
N LEU A 593 -6.69 23.03 9.52
CA LEU A 593 -6.17 23.29 10.86
C LEU A 593 -6.13 24.78 11.18
N SER A 594 -5.71 25.60 10.21
CA SER A 594 -5.65 27.05 10.37
C SER A 594 -5.51 27.78 9.04
N PHE A 595 -5.98 29.02 9.00
CA PHE A 595 -5.55 30.00 7.98
C PHE A 595 -4.50 30.91 8.60
N LEU A 596 -3.41 31.12 7.86
CA LEU A 596 -2.28 31.97 8.25
C LEU A 596 -2.45 33.42 7.74
N VAL A 597 -3.52 33.67 7.00
CA VAL A 597 -3.89 34.95 6.39
C VAL A 597 -5.38 35.23 6.64
N LYS A 598 -5.78 36.49 6.44
CA LYS A 598 -7.18 36.95 6.53
C LYS A 598 -7.60 37.59 5.21
N ALA A 599 -8.91 37.67 4.99
CA ALA A 599 -9.45 38.48 3.90
C ALA A 599 -8.96 39.94 4.01
N GLY A 600 -8.43 40.46 2.92
CA GLY A 600 -7.78 41.77 2.80
C GLY A 600 -6.25 41.76 2.93
N ASP A 601 -5.62 40.63 3.30
CA ASP A 601 -4.17 40.56 3.43
C ASP A 601 -3.47 40.51 2.06
N GLN A 602 -2.38 41.27 1.91
CA GLN A 602 -1.46 41.13 0.79
C GLN A 602 -0.54 39.93 1.01
N VAL A 603 -0.43 39.10 -0.01
CA VAL A 603 0.38 37.88 0.02
C VAL A 603 1.35 37.86 -1.16
N SER A 604 2.56 37.36 -0.91
CA SER A 604 3.56 37.14 -1.96
C SER A 604 3.57 35.69 -2.42
N LYS A 605 3.96 35.44 -3.67
CA LYS A 605 4.13 34.11 -4.24
C LYS A 605 4.98 33.23 -3.33
N GLY A 606 4.47 32.04 -3.00
CA GLY A 606 5.10 31.08 -2.11
C GLY A 606 4.84 31.32 -0.61
N GLN A 607 4.13 32.39 -0.24
CA GLN A 607 3.75 32.65 1.14
C GLN A 607 2.73 31.61 1.63
N PRO A 608 2.94 30.99 2.81
CA PRO A 608 1.96 30.10 3.44
C PRO A 608 0.62 30.80 3.70
N LEU A 609 -0.48 30.16 3.31
CA LEU A 609 -1.84 30.69 3.42
C LEU A 609 -2.74 29.88 4.36
N ALA A 610 -2.68 28.55 4.27
CA ALA A 610 -3.49 27.66 5.09
C ALA A 610 -2.70 26.39 5.44
N VAL A 611 -3.03 25.78 6.57
CA VAL A 611 -2.51 24.48 6.98
C VAL A 611 -3.68 23.52 7.11
N MET A 612 -3.57 22.37 6.47
CA MET A 612 -4.55 21.29 6.49
C MET A 612 -3.97 20.03 7.11
N GLU A 613 -4.81 19.24 7.78
CA GLU A 613 -4.49 17.91 8.26
C GLU A 613 -5.22 16.87 7.41
N ALA A 614 -4.46 15.94 6.83
CA ALA A 614 -5.01 14.75 6.22
C ALA A 614 -4.17 13.54 6.65
N MET A 615 -4.84 12.46 7.07
CA MET A 615 -4.18 11.21 7.51
C MET A 615 -3.04 11.42 8.54
N LYS A 616 -3.25 12.33 9.51
CA LYS A 616 -2.29 12.71 10.58
C LYS A 616 -1.01 13.39 10.07
N MET A 617 -1.04 13.96 8.87
CA MET A 617 0.02 14.77 8.30
C MET A 617 -0.47 16.19 8.03
N GLU A 618 0.34 17.18 8.38
CA GLU A 618 0.07 18.59 8.11
C GLU A 618 0.60 18.98 6.72
N HIS A 619 -0.22 19.68 5.95
CA HIS A 619 0.10 20.20 4.63
C HIS A 619 -0.18 21.70 4.55
N THR A 620 0.85 22.45 4.18
CA THR A 620 0.77 23.90 4.02
C THR A 620 0.47 24.26 2.56
N ILE A 621 -0.58 25.04 2.35
CA ILE A 621 -0.95 25.61 1.05
C ILE A 621 -0.34 26.99 0.94
N ALA A 622 0.36 27.25 -0.17
CA ALA A 622 1.09 28.49 -0.40
C ALA A 622 0.50 29.28 -1.59
N ALA A 623 0.71 30.59 -1.60
CA ALA A 623 0.20 31.47 -2.65
C ALA A 623 0.84 31.16 -4.01
N PRO A 624 0.06 30.96 -5.08
CA PRO A 624 0.60 30.68 -6.41
C PRO A 624 1.20 31.92 -7.10
N ALA A 625 0.77 33.12 -6.70
CA ALA A 625 1.22 34.42 -7.19
C ALA A 625 1.12 35.48 -6.09
N ASP A 626 1.67 36.67 -6.34
CA ASP A 626 1.42 37.85 -5.51
C ASP A 626 -0.04 38.28 -5.68
N GLY A 627 -0.69 38.77 -4.62
CA GLY A 627 -2.07 39.26 -4.71
C GLY A 627 -2.69 39.62 -3.36
N VAL A 628 -4.00 39.88 -3.35
CA VAL A 628 -4.79 40.18 -2.15
C VAL A 628 -5.81 39.07 -1.89
N VAL A 629 -5.86 38.55 -0.67
CA VAL A 629 -6.85 37.54 -0.27
C VAL A 629 -8.24 38.18 -0.24
N GLU A 630 -9.17 37.72 -1.07
CA GLU A 630 -10.54 38.25 -1.12
C GLU A 630 -11.44 37.62 -0.04
N GLU A 631 -11.43 36.29 0.02
CA GLU A 631 -12.37 35.53 0.84
C GLU A 631 -11.77 34.19 1.26
N LEU A 632 -12.13 33.73 2.46
CA LEU A 632 -11.83 32.40 2.99
C LEU A 632 -13.15 31.60 3.00
N MET A 633 -13.18 30.44 2.33
CA MET A 633 -14.42 29.67 2.10
C MET A 633 -14.77 28.73 3.25
N TYR A 634 -13.87 28.54 4.22
CA TYR A 634 -13.99 27.59 5.32
C TYR A 634 -13.46 28.17 6.63
N ALA A 635 -13.87 27.57 7.76
CA ALA A 635 -13.32 27.85 9.08
C ALA A 635 -12.27 26.81 9.50
N PRO A 636 -11.31 27.17 10.38
CA PRO A 636 -10.47 26.18 11.06
C PRO A 636 -11.33 25.15 11.79
N GLY A 637 -11.15 23.87 11.44
CA GLY A 637 -11.95 22.77 11.93
C GLY A 637 -12.79 22.08 10.85
N ASP A 638 -13.04 22.74 9.72
CA ASP A 638 -13.92 22.21 8.67
C ASP A 638 -13.25 21.11 7.85
N GLN A 639 -14.07 20.14 7.43
CA GLN A 639 -13.66 19.07 6.52
C GLN A 639 -13.92 19.50 5.07
N VAL A 640 -12.90 19.38 4.23
CA VAL A 640 -12.96 19.74 2.80
C VAL A 640 -12.61 18.54 1.93
N THR A 641 -13.15 18.51 0.71
CA THR A 641 -12.87 17.49 -0.30
C THR A 641 -11.77 17.96 -1.26
N GLU A 642 -11.16 17.03 -2.00
CA GLU A 642 -10.20 17.37 -3.04
C GLU A 642 -10.84 18.30 -4.09
N GLY A 643 -10.10 19.32 -4.52
CA GLY A 643 -10.57 20.30 -5.49
C GLY A 643 -11.48 21.39 -4.92
N SER A 644 -11.88 21.33 -3.65
CA SER A 644 -12.67 22.39 -3.01
C SER A 644 -11.89 23.69 -2.95
N GLU A 645 -12.45 24.79 -3.44
CA GLU A 645 -11.81 26.12 -3.40
C GLU A 645 -11.74 26.63 -1.95
N LEU A 646 -10.54 26.88 -1.44
CA LEU A 646 -10.33 27.18 -0.02
C LEU A 646 -10.32 28.68 0.28
N LEU A 647 -9.74 29.45 -0.63
CA LEU A 647 -9.64 30.89 -0.55
C LEU A 647 -9.52 31.47 -1.96
N LYS A 648 -9.86 32.74 -2.14
CA LYS A 648 -9.66 33.47 -3.40
C LYS A 648 -8.60 34.54 -3.25
N ILE A 649 -7.76 34.70 -4.26
CA ILE A 649 -6.79 35.79 -4.37
C ILE A 649 -7.10 36.56 -5.64
N ALA A 650 -7.23 37.89 -5.50
CA ALA A 650 -7.17 38.81 -6.62
C ALA A 650 -5.70 39.08 -6.94
N VAL A 651 -5.28 38.68 -8.14
CA VAL A 651 -3.91 38.88 -8.66
C VAL A 651 -3.76 40.28 -9.25
#